data_AF-L7U7Q6-F1
#
_entry.id   AF-L7U7Q6-F1
#
_cell.length_a   1.000
_cell.length_b   1.000
_cell.length_c   1.000
_cell.angle_alpha   90.00
_cell.angle_beta   90.00
_cell.angle_gamma   90.00
#
_symmetry.space_group_name_H-M   'P 1'
#
loop_
_entity.id
_entity.type
_entity.pdbx_description
1 polymer ?
#
loop_
_entity_poly.entity_id
_entity_poly.type
_entity_poly.pdbx_seq_one_letter_code
_entity_poly.pdbx_strand_id
1 'polypeptide(L)'
;MPTYPSSPREAFHLLRALSEDLTHPERRARAKGELRELAELAREQPESAPLRLVTVTVAVGASQERLELFLLPSIFAPESWAYTFLEGLLSVPLDEYAGKRLVEVGAGSGWICIALAKFTRLSQVHGADLNPHSPVVARCNAWLNGDESLVSRLSFGESDLLRGVPAEPGWDFVVGCIPQVLRTEELPEELSQADEQELYDLSNYCTLQNVYEDHFGLGLIARLLDEAPERLSPSGRLLLNLAGRPGRPIIDRMFTRRGFSTRVRVARRVRQAADTDIRPLVALEQRTGREFEFFMEARSPEPLRAATALGWLQAGHAVWHEVAVWEAHLTRPRETLALRQSLRELGIASLQEELDLGAASPEQLGFVAALAKRLASGPLLPYAHEAGDASFRRQLVRYLERYFGLRLGQDELFVAPEREQAVYSLLMATCDVGDEVLVSRNLQPLYARALEKAGVRATVTHTTLEEIRRLLSAFDVKMVLLTVEKGERTNLSVLRDIIAEAGRRGIWVVLDESAFFNITGEVEPLTLFEFLAREPYAPNLVVLYGLVKNAVWPDLELTLLLPVPEPLRADLEVAAEVTYSRISTLAQWFYERTFSDLLSFRISFAEPEPPGPRRSPVSPLPRSSRIRALSGFPAFAPKVFREDDAELVRLDYGENEGPLPQSLVEGLIAAAAAPREDKAQTGLTETVAAYLLETRAARYSPEELVVAPGVWPLIHHFGVALRRRLGRVPRVFVVTPCYGVLPPTFVSAGCQVEQGTLAELLGRRGQGAPDAVVISQPSNPTGVYVAREELVALANYVVEQRCLLVSDEIFGLVNLTSPTAETVHSPVTLEGAVPGVGARTVVLGGLSKEFAAGGLRVGWLASRDRALAAAVREAGPGVLHLVTARAAAYLYAAYVRSPEGQLLYGARHRSLRTFLTKMRRELAEKRELLAQALSADGRSSDAGDAGGLFLAPRMTSWLGRVVEGVRLTPENLPRVVYEHTHVVLNGGPWCSDPERVRAVFSIPQEKLAKACERLKAFGAKLQQGS
;
A
#
# COMPACT_ATOMS: atom_id res chain seq x y z
N MET A 1 -46.03 24.54 -44.10
CA MET A 1 -44.81 24.61 -44.93
C MET A 1 -43.77 25.36 -44.13
N PRO A 2 -42.60 24.76 -43.85
CA PRO A 2 -41.51 25.43 -43.18
C PRO A 2 -40.98 26.56 -44.07
N THR A 3 -40.69 27.72 -43.48
CA THR A 3 -39.92 28.78 -44.11
C THR A 3 -38.45 28.58 -43.77
N TYR A 4 -37.53 28.98 -44.66
CA TYR A 4 -36.11 28.84 -44.39
C TYR A 4 -35.72 29.76 -43.22
N PRO A 5 -35.02 29.26 -42.18
CA PRO A 5 -34.73 30.03 -40.97
C PRO A 5 -33.81 31.22 -41.28
N SER A 6 -34.05 32.35 -40.63
CA SER A 6 -33.27 33.58 -40.78
C SER A 6 -32.05 33.65 -39.85
N SER A 7 -32.00 32.80 -38.81
CA SER A 7 -30.91 32.73 -37.85
C SER A 7 -30.68 31.29 -37.34
N PRO A 8 -29.47 30.96 -36.83
CA PRO A 8 -29.20 29.63 -36.27
C PRO A 8 -30.15 29.24 -35.12
N ARG A 9 -30.51 30.20 -34.27
CA ARG A 9 -31.48 30.01 -33.19
C ARG A 9 -32.87 29.64 -33.71
N GLU A 10 -33.32 30.31 -34.77
CA GLU A 10 -34.60 29.97 -35.42
C GLU A 10 -34.54 28.57 -36.07
N ALA A 11 -33.42 28.23 -36.70
CA ALA A 11 -33.18 26.89 -37.25
C ALA A 11 -33.26 25.81 -36.17
N PHE A 12 -32.62 26.02 -35.02
CA PHE A 12 -32.68 25.10 -33.89
C PHE A 12 -34.11 24.94 -33.35
N HIS A 13 -34.84 26.04 -33.15
CA HIS A 13 -36.23 25.98 -32.68
C HIS A 13 -37.14 25.20 -33.66
N LEU A 14 -36.96 25.40 -34.97
CA LEU A 14 -37.68 24.65 -36.00
C LEU A 14 -37.35 23.15 -35.95
N LEU A 15 -36.07 22.79 -35.89
CA LEU A 15 -35.63 21.40 -35.79
C LEU A 15 -36.10 20.75 -34.47
N ARG A 16 -36.13 21.50 -33.37
CA ARG A 16 -36.65 21.02 -32.09
C ARG A 16 -38.13 20.68 -32.16
N ALA A 17 -38.95 21.58 -32.72
CA ALA A 17 -40.38 21.33 -32.89
C ALA A 17 -40.63 20.10 -33.79
N LEU A 18 -39.90 19.98 -34.89
CA LEU A 18 -39.97 18.80 -35.78
C LEU A 18 -39.52 17.52 -35.06
N SER A 19 -38.41 17.59 -34.31
CA SER A 19 -37.86 16.47 -33.54
C SER A 19 -38.86 15.96 -32.49
N GLU A 20 -39.58 16.86 -31.82
CA GLU A 20 -40.66 16.52 -30.89
C GLU A 20 -41.82 15.86 -31.64
N ASP A 21 -42.34 16.45 -32.72
CA ASP A 21 -43.46 15.89 -33.49
C ASP A 21 -43.16 14.52 -34.08
N LEU A 22 -41.92 14.26 -34.52
CA LEU A 22 -41.47 12.97 -35.07
C LEU A 22 -41.58 11.81 -34.06
N THR A 23 -41.53 12.10 -32.76
CA THR A 23 -41.70 11.09 -31.70
C THR A 23 -43.15 10.66 -31.52
N HIS A 24 -44.12 11.46 -31.96
CA HIS A 24 -45.55 11.19 -31.81
C HIS A 24 -46.14 10.53 -33.06
N PRO A 25 -46.65 9.28 -33.00
CA PRO A 25 -47.17 8.56 -34.16
C PRO A 25 -48.21 9.35 -34.98
N GLU A 26 -49.11 10.06 -34.29
CA GLU A 26 -50.18 10.90 -34.85
C GLU A 26 -49.65 12.04 -35.75
N ARG A 27 -48.49 12.61 -35.40
CA ARG A 27 -47.92 13.82 -36.05
C ARG A 27 -46.75 13.50 -36.97
N ARG A 28 -46.16 12.31 -36.85
CA ARG A 28 -44.92 11.89 -37.52
C ARG A 28 -44.96 12.00 -39.04
N ALA A 29 -46.06 11.59 -39.68
CA ALA A 29 -46.15 11.62 -41.15
C ALA A 29 -46.07 13.06 -41.69
N ARG A 30 -46.76 13.99 -41.02
CA ARG A 30 -46.69 15.42 -41.34
C ARG A 30 -45.28 15.98 -41.07
N ALA A 31 -44.73 15.71 -39.90
CA ALA A 31 -43.39 16.18 -39.52
C ALA A 31 -42.30 15.67 -40.47
N LYS A 32 -42.41 14.43 -40.96
CA LYS A 32 -41.48 13.88 -41.97
C LYS A 32 -41.61 14.59 -43.32
N GLY A 33 -42.81 15.00 -43.71
CA GLY A 33 -43.04 15.84 -44.89
C GLY A 33 -42.36 17.21 -44.74
N GLU A 34 -42.61 17.89 -43.62
CA GLU A 34 -42.02 19.20 -43.30
C GLU A 34 -40.48 19.12 -43.20
N LEU A 35 -39.93 18.05 -42.63
CA LEU A 35 -38.49 17.82 -42.57
C LEU A 35 -37.84 17.71 -43.96
N ARG A 36 -38.51 17.06 -44.92
CA ARG A 36 -38.03 16.94 -46.31
C ARG A 36 -38.12 18.28 -47.04
N GLU A 37 -39.21 19.02 -46.87
CA GLU A 37 -39.33 20.38 -47.42
C GLU A 37 -38.21 21.29 -46.88
N LEU A 38 -37.91 21.20 -45.58
CA LEU A 38 -36.80 21.94 -44.98
C LEU A 38 -35.44 21.52 -45.57
N ALA A 39 -35.24 20.23 -45.86
CA ALA A 39 -34.02 19.75 -46.52
C ALA A 39 -33.88 20.34 -47.93
N GLU A 40 -34.96 20.37 -48.73
CA GLU A 40 -34.96 21.02 -50.05
C GLU A 40 -34.58 22.50 -49.96
N LEU A 41 -35.15 23.24 -48.99
CA LEU A 41 -34.83 24.66 -48.79
C LEU A 41 -33.39 24.90 -48.32
N ALA A 42 -32.81 23.93 -47.60
CA ALA A 42 -31.44 23.98 -47.11
C ALA A 42 -30.40 23.51 -48.15
N ARG A 43 -30.82 22.92 -49.28
CA ARG A 43 -29.91 22.59 -50.38
C ARG A 43 -29.33 23.86 -51.01
N GLU A 44 -28.07 23.78 -51.41
CA GLU A 44 -27.34 24.86 -52.10
C GLU A 44 -27.17 26.17 -51.30
N GLN A 45 -27.52 26.18 -50.02
CA GLN A 45 -27.24 27.31 -49.12
C GLN A 45 -25.74 27.47 -48.85
N PRO A 46 -25.24 28.71 -48.70
CA PRO A 46 -23.81 28.97 -48.48
C PRO A 46 -23.31 28.43 -47.14
N GLU A 47 -21.99 28.34 -46.99
CA GLU A 47 -21.37 27.78 -45.78
C GLU A 47 -21.68 28.57 -44.50
N SER A 48 -21.96 29.87 -44.63
CA SER A 48 -22.35 30.77 -43.54
C SER A 48 -23.85 30.74 -43.21
N ALA A 49 -24.62 29.84 -43.82
CA ALA A 49 -26.06 29.81 -43.66
C ALA A 49 -26.49 29.30 -42.27
N PRO A 50 -27.64 29.75 -41.74
CA PRO A 50 -28.11 29.38 -40.41
C PRO A 50 -28.46 27.89 -40.26
N LEU A 51 -28.76 27.21 -41.38
CA LEU A 51 -28.97 25.77 -41.43
C LEU A 51 -28.44 25.21 -42.75
N ARG A 52 -27.41 24.36 -42.68
CA ARG A 52 -26.81 23.73 -43.85
C ARG A 52 -27.37 22.33 -44.06
N LEU A 53 -27.43 21.88 -45.32
CA LEU A 53 -27.59 20.47 -45.67
C LEU A 53 -26.32 19.96 -46.34
N VAL A 54 -25.67 18.98 -45.73
CA VAL A 54 -24.45 18.34 -46.28
C VAL A 54 -24.74 16.91 -46.67
N THR A 55 -24.25 16.48 -47.83
CA THR A 55 -24.31 15.08 -48.25
C THR A 55 -23.02 14.36 -47.86
N VAL A 56 -23.16 13.21 -47.19
CA VAL A 56 -22.07 12.27 -46.90
C VAL A 56 -22.31 10.96 -47.63
N THR A 57 -21.27 10.36 -48.18
CA THR A 57 -21.33 9.03 -48.78
C THR A 57 -20.56 8.04 -47.90
N VAL A 58 -21.22 6.97 -47.49
CA VAL A 58 -20.62 5.90 -46.68
C VAL A 58 -20.60 4.62 -47.52
N ALA A 59 -19.46 3.93 -47.55
CA ALA A 59 -19.30 2.68 -48.28
C ALA A 59 -18.73 1.58 -47.38
N VAL A 60 -19.31 0.38 -47.45
CA VAL A 60 -18.87 -0.83 -46.75
C VAL A 60 -18.88 -2.00 -47.72
N GLY A 61 -17.70 -2.50 -48.09
CA GLY A 61 -17.59 -3.50 -49.14
C GLY A 61 -18.17 -2.98 -50.46
N ALA A 62 -19.17 -3.68 -51.00
CA ALA A 62 -19.88 -3.27 -52.23
C ALA A 62 -21.11 -2.39 -51.98
N SER A 63 -21.51 -2.20 -50.72
CA SER A 63 -22.70 -1.42 -50.35
C SER A 63 -22.35 0.05 -50.14
N GLN A 64 -23.16 0.96 -50.67
CA GLN A 64 -22.97 2.40 -50.54
C GLN A 64 -24.29 3.07 -50.15
N GLU A 65 -24.24 3.97 -49.16
CA GLU A 65 -25.36 4.77 -48.69
C GLU A 65 -25.02 6.26 -48.80
N ARG A 66 -25.99 7.06 -49.24
CA ARG A 66 -25.91 8.52 -49.28
C ARG A 66 -26.75 9.08 -48.13
N LEU A 67 -26.14 9.85 -47.25
CA LEU A 67 -26.78 10.50 -46.11
C LEU A 67 -26.87 12.00 -46.33
N GLU A 68 -28.05 12.59 -46.13
CA GLU A 68 -28.25 14.05 -46.09
C GLU A 68 -28.32 14.50 -44.62
N LEU A 69 -27.49 15.46 -44.21
CA LEU A 69 -27.33 15.85 -42.81
C LEU A 69 -27.58 17.35 -42.66
N PHE A 70 -28.54 17.70 -41.82
CA PHE A 70 -28.65 19.04 -41.27
C PHE A 70 -27.46 19.32 -40.36
N LEU A 71 -26.87 20.51 -40.51
CA LEU A 71 -25.81 21.04 -39.66
C LEU A 71 -26.15 22.47 -39.25
N LEU A 72 -26.15 22.71 -37.93
CA LEU A 72 -26.10 24.05 -37.35
C LEU A 72 -24.65 24.51 -37.28
N PRO A 73 -24.38 25.84 -37.23
CA PRO A 73 -23.02 26.37 -37.07
C PRO A 73 -22.28 25.79 -35.86
N SER A 74 -22.99 25.48 -34.77
CA SER A 74 -22.47 24.85 -33.56
C SER A 74 -22.14 23.34 -33.66
N ILE A 75 -22.30 22.70 -34.83
CA ILE A 75 -22.05 21.26 -35.03
C ILE A 75 -21.04 21.03 -36.18
N PHE A 76 -19.98 20.27 -35.90
CA PHE A 76 -18.95 19.96 -36.89
C PHE A 76 -19.49 19.19 -38.11
N ALA A 77 -19.02 19.61 -39.29
CA ALA A 77 -19.21 18.85 -40.51
C ALA A 77 -18.32 17.59 -40.53
N PRO A 78 -18.73 16.49 -41.19
CA PRO A 78 -17.91 15.29 -41.31
C PRO A 78 -16.61 15.53 -42.10
N GLU A 79 -15.47 15.41 -41.41
CA GLU A 79 -14.11 15.61 -41.96
C GLU A 79 -13.33 14.28 -42.14
N SER A 80 -12.14 14.34 -42.76
CA SER A 80 -11.32 13.16 -43.08
C SER A 80 -11.01 12.24 -41.89
N TRP A 81 -10.84 12.80 -40.70
CA TRP A 81 -10.63 12.01 -39.47
C TRP A 81 -11.90 11.27 -39.03
N ALA A 82 -13.10 11.83 -39.28
CA ALA A 82 -14.38 11.20 -38.96
C ALA A 82 -14.67 10.01 -39.90
N TYR A 83 -14.26 10.10 -41.18
CA TYR A 83 -14.27 8.94 -42.08
C TYR A 83 -13.28 7.85 -41.66
N THR A 84 -12.09 8.24 -41.19
CA THR A 84 -11.11 7.29 -40.63
C THR A 84 -11.68 6.57 -39.41
N PHE A 85 -12.42 7.29 -38.56
CA PHE A 85 -13.13 6.70 -37.43
C PHE A 85 -14.17 5.68 -37.86
N LEU A 86 -15.06 6.04 -38.78
CA LEU A 86 -16.09 5.15 -39.29
C LEU A 86 -15.49 3.91 -39.99
N GLU A 87 -14.41 4.06 -40.76
CA GLU A 87 -13.65 2.94 -41.33
C GLU A 87 -13.16 1.99 -40.23
N GLY A 88 -12.58 2.53 -39.16
CA GLY A 88 -12.12 1.73 -38.03
C GLY A 88 -13.25 0.99 -37.31
N LEU A 89 -14.42 1.62 -37.12
CA LEU A 89 -15.60 0.98 -36.57
C LEU A 89 -16.08 -0.17 -37.47
N LEU A 90 -16.17 0.07 -38.79
CA LEU A 90 -16.66 -0.92 -39.75
C LEU A 90 -15.61 -1.99 -40.12
N SER A 91 -14.38 -1.85 -39.63
CA SER A 91 -13.36 -2.91 -39.65
C SER A 91 -13.60 -4.01 -38.63
N VAL A 92 -14.48 -3.79 -37.65
CA VAL A 92 -14.98 -4.85 -36.75
C VAL A 92 -15.94 -5.74 -37.56
N PRO A 93 -15.78 -7.08 -37.52
CA PRO A 93 -16.69 -7.99 -38.22
C PRO A 93 -18.16 -7.70 -37.91
N LEU A 94 -18.99 -7.56 -38.95
CA LEU A 94 -20.35 -7.03 -38.83
C LEU A 94 -21.29 -7.93 -37.99
N ASP A 95 -20.99 -9.22 -37.93
CA ASP A 95 -21.68 -10.21 -37.10
C ASP A 95 -21.45 -9.98 -35.60
N GLU A 96 -20.31 -9.40 -35.21
CA GLU A 96 -20.02 -9.07 -33.81
C GLU A 96 -20.89 -7.92 -33.28
N TYR A 97 -21.49 -7.12 -34.16
CA TYR A 97 -22.47 -6.09 -33.81
C TYR A 97 -23.89 -6.62 -33.63
N ALA A 98 -24.18 -7.86 -34.06
CA ALA A 98 -25.55 -8.37 -34.11
C ALA A 98 -26.18 -8.47 -32.72
N GLY A 99 -27.32 -7.80 -32.52
CA GLY A 99 -28.06 -7.79 -31.25
C GLY A 99 -27.40 -6.95 -30.15
N LYS A 100 -26.27 -6.30 -30.42
CA LYS A 100 -25.48 -5.55 -29.44
C LYS A 100 -25.93 -4.10 -29.29
N ARG A 101 -25.56 -3.49 -28.16
CA ARG A 101 -25.87 -2.10 -27.82
C ARG A 101 -24.62 -1.24 -27.90
N LEU A 102 -24.72 -0.08 -28.54
CA LEU A 102 -23.61 0.85 -28.73
C LEU A 102 -23.96 2.24 -28.23
N VAL A 103 -23.02 2.90 -27.57
CA VAL A 103 -23.07 4.35 -27.30
C VAL A 103 -21.93 5.05 -28.02
N GLU A 104 -22.25 6.12 -28.74
CA GLU A 104 -21.30 7.06 -29.33
C GLU A 104 -21.24 8.32 -28.46
N VAL A 105 -20.03 8.66 -27.99
CA VAL A 105 -19.75 9.88 -27.22
C VAL A 105 -19.20 10.94 -28.17
N GLY A 106 -19.81 12.13 -28.17
CA GLY A 106 -19.53 13.19 -29.13
C GLY A 106 -20.22 12.93 -30.48
N ALA A 107 -21.51 12.59 -30.44
CA ALA A 107 -22.26 12.17 -31.63
C ALA A 107 -22.50 13.28 -32.66
N GLY A 108 -22.46 14.56 -32.26
CA GLY A 108 -22.67 15.72 -33.12
C GLY A 108 -23.95 15.62 -33.95
N SER A 109 -23.80 15.54 -35.28
CA SER A 109 -24.91 15.41 -36.23
C SER A 109 -25.58 14.02 -36.27
N GLY A 110 -25.06 13.05 -35.52
CA GLY A 110 -25.56 11.67 -35.43
C GLY A 110 -25.26 10.80 -36.65
N TRP A 111 -24.44 11.27 -37.59
CA TRP A 111 -24.24 10.59 -38.87
C TRP A 111 -23.53 9.23 -38.74
N ILE A 112 -22.61 9.09 -37.78
CA ILE A 112 -21.95 7.80 -37.47
C ILE A 112 -22.95 6.83 -36.86
N CYS A 113 -23.75 7.26 -35.86
CA CYS A 113 -24.88 6.48 -35.35
C CYS A 113 -25.78 5.95 -36.48
N ILE A 114 -26.16 6.81 -37.43
CA ILE A 114 -27.03 6.44 -38.57
C ILE A 114 -26.32 5.44 -39.49
N ALA A 115 -25.06 5.69 -39.83
CA ALA A 115 -24.27 4.79 -40.67
C ALA A 115 -24.13 3.40 -40.02
N LEU A 116 -23.75 3.33 -38.75
CA LEU A 116 -23.67 2.08 -38.00
C LEU A 116 -25.01 1.35 -37.96
N ALA A 117 -26.12 2.06 -37.72
CA ALA A 117 -27.43 1.44 -37.74
C ALA A 117 -27.79 0.85 -39.12
N LYS A 118 -27.39 1.48 -40.23
CA LYS A 118 -27.62 0.97 -41.59
C LYS A 118 -26.76 -0.24 -41.95
N PHE A 119 -25.47 -0.20 -41.62
CA PHE A 119 -24.50 -1.21 -42.06
C PHE A 119 -24.32 -2.37 -41.07
N THR A 120 -24.84 -2.24 -39.84
CA THR A 120 -24.70 -3.26 -38.79
C THR A 120 -26.07 -3.74 -38.29
N ARG A 121 -26.07 -4.86 -37.55
CA ARG A 121 -27.25 -5.42 -36.89
C ARG A 121 -27.32 -5.06 -35.40
N LEU A 122 -26.80 -3.89 -35.00
CA LEU A 122 -26.96 -3.35 -33.65
C LEU A 122 -28.44 -3.30 -33.27
N SER A 123 -28.78 -3.71 -32.05
CA SER A 123 -30.14 -3.64 -31.51
C SER A 123 -30.48 -2.24 -31.00
N GLN A 124 -29.47 -1.52 -30.50
CA GLN A 124 -29.58 -0.16 -30.02
C GLN A 124 -28.29 0.64 -30.28
N VAL A 125 -28.44 1.88 -30.73
CA VAL A 125 -27.38 2.87 -30.85
C VAL A 125 -27.81 4.14 -30.13
N HIS A 126 -26.98 4.62 -29.20
CA HIS A 126 -27.23 5.84 -28.45
C HIS A 126 -26.16 6.88 -28.79
N GLY A 127 -26.53 8.02 -29.36
CA GLY A 127 -25.62 9.15 -29.55
C GLY A 127 -25.73 10.12 -28.39
N ALA A 128 -24.62 10.37 -27.71
CA ALA A 128 -24.53 11.21 -26.54
C ALA A 128 -23.60 12.39 -26.82
N ASP A 129 -24.00 13.60 -26.45
CA ASP A 129 -23.25 14.81 -26.78
C ASP A 129 -23.44 15.90 -25.71
N LEU A 130 -22.41 16.70 -25.45
CA LEU A 130 -22.47 17.79 -24.48
C LEU A 130 -23.24 19.00 -25.03
N ASN A 131 -23.22 19.20 -26.35
CA ASN A 131 -23.95 20.30 -26.99
C ASN A 131 -25.46 19.98 -27.01
N PRO A 132 -26.33 20.78 -26.35
CA PRO A 132 -27.77 20.53 -26.30
C PRO A 132 -28.46 20.58 -27.68
N HIS A 133 -27.82 21.18 -28.70
CA HIS A 133 -28.33 21.18 -30.07
C HIS A 133 -28.13 19.83 -30.78
N SER A 134 -27.04 19.12 -30.48
CA SER A 134 -26.64 17.88 -31.17
C SER A 134 -27.71 16.78 -31.13
N PRO A 135 -28.29 16.41 -29.96
CA PRO A 135 -29.30 15.34 -29.90
C PRO A 135 -30.57 15.63 -30.72
N VAL A 136 -30.95 16.90 -30.84
CA VAL A 136 -32.10 17.33 -31.63
C VAL A 136 -31.81 17.17 -33.12
N VAL A 137 -30.68 17.70 -33.57
CA VAL A 137 -30.24 17.63 -34.97
C VAL A 137 -30.03 16.18 -35.40
N ALA A 138 -29.39 15.36 -34.57
CA ALA A 138 -29.19 13.94 -34.82
C ALA A 138 -30.49 13.16 -35.00
N ARG A 139 -31.54 13.47 -34.21
CA ARG A 139 -32.87 12.85 -34.34
C ARG A 139 -33.54 13.24 -35.66
N CYS A 140 -33.46 14.50 -36.05
CA CYS A 140 -33.94 14.96 -37.35
C CYS A 140 -33.20 14.24 -38.49
N ASN A 141 -31.86 14.18 -38.43
CA ASN A 141 -31.05 13.48 -39.42
C ASN A 141 -31.39 11.99 -39.51
N ALA A 142 -31.67 11.33 -38.39
CA ALA A 142 -32.08 9.92 -38.39
C ALA A 142 -33.39 9.69 -39.15
N TRP A 143 -34.40 10.56 -38.96
CA TRP A 143 -35.68 10.49 -39.68
C TRP A 143 -35.58 10.92 -41.14
N LEU A 144 -34.64 11.80 -41.48
CA LEU A 144 -34.35 12.21 -42.85
C LEU A 144 -33.78 11.04 -43.67
N ASN A 145 -32.90 10.23 -43.06
CA ASN A 145 -32.14 9.17 -43.72
C ASN A 145 -32.69 7.75 -43.50
N GLY A 146 -33.80 7.60 -42.76
CA GLY A 146 -34.30 6.32 -42.30
C GLY A 146 -35.82 6.16 -42.32
N ASP A 147 -36.25 4.94 -42.02
CA ASP A 147 -37.62 4.57 -41.70
C ASP A 147 -37.78 4.31 -40.20
N GLU A 148 -38.99 3.94 -39.78
CA GLU A 148 -39.28 3.67 -38.36
C GLU A 148 -38.47 2.47 -37.82
N SER A 149 -38.15 1.48 -38.67
CA SER A 149 -37.32 0.34 -38.27
C SER A 149 -35.89 0.75 -37.96
N LEU A 150 -35.30 1.68 -38.73
CA LEU A 150 -33.99 2.22 -38.43
C LEU A 150 -34.02 3.11 -37.19
N VAL A 151 -34.97 4.06 -37.14
CA VAL A 151 -35.01 5.07 -36.09
C VAL A 151 -35.39 4.48 -34.73
N SER A 152 -36.19 3.41 -34.68
CA SER A 152 -36.51 2.71 -33.42
C SER A 152 -35.30 2.11 -32.71
N ARG A 153 -34.17 1.91 -33.43
CA ARG A 153 -32.89 1.48 -32.86
C ARG A 153 -31.98 2.62 -32.44
N LEU A 154 -32.32 3.86 -32.78
CA LEU A 154 -31.52 5.05 -32.49
C LEU A 154 -32.11 5.83 -31.31
N SER A 155 -31.24 6.36 -30.47
CA SER A 155 -31.61 7.27 -29.39
C SER A 155 -30.54 8.34 -29.23
N PHE A 156 -30.93 9.55 -28.83
CA PHE A 156 -29.99 10.67 -28.69
C PHE A 156 -30.29 11.46 -27.43
N GLY A 157 -29.26 11.87 -26.69
CA GLY A 157 -29.39 12.59 -25.42
C GLY A 157 -28.20 13.50 -25.13
N GLU A 158 -28.43 14.46 -24.25
CA GLU A 158 -27.38 15.33 -23.71
C GLU A 158 -26.61 14.61 -22.62
N SER A 159 -25.28 14.61 -22.68
CA SER A 159 -24.43 14.02 -21.66
C SER A 159 -23.03 14.64 -21.62
N ASP A 160 -22.47 14.71 -20.42
CA ASP A 160 -21.06 15.00 -20.22
C ASP A 160 -20.27 13.68 -20.24
N LEU A 161 -19.73 13.33 -21.40
CA LEU A 161 -19.20 11.99 -21.71
C LEU A 161 -20.25 10.89 -21.41
N LEU A 162 -20.00 9.99 -20.45
CA LEU A 162 -20.91 8.90 -20.09
C LEU A 162 -21.77 9.25 -18.87
N ARG A 163 -21.62 10.43 -18.27
CA ARG A 163 -22.46 10.89 -17.16
C ARG A 163 -23.88 11.16 -17.68
N GLY A 164 -24.88 10.55 -17.04
CA GLY A 164 -26.28 10.64 -17.47
C GLY A 164 -26.69 9.56 -18.50
N VAL A 165 -25.73 8.86 -19.11
CA VAL A 165 -26.03 7.68 -19.94
C VAL A 165 -26.39 6.51 -19.01
N PRO A 166 -27.46 5.72 -19.28
CA PRO A 166 -27.82 4.57 -18.45
C PRO A 166 -26.66 3.58 -18.28
N ALA A 167 -26.41 3.14 -17.04
CA ALA A 167 -25.39 2.12 -16.74
C ALA A 167 -25.89 0.69 -17.02
N GLU A 168 -27.17 0.43 -16.80
CA GLU A 168 -27.75 -0.92 -16.86
C GLU A 168 -28.86 -1.00 -17.93
N PRO A 169 -28.87 -2.03 -18.79
CA PRO A 169 -27.79 -3.01 -18.95
C PRO A 169 -26.49 -2.33 -19.42
N GLY A 170 -25.33 -2.96 -19.19
CA GLY A 170 -24.05 -2.46 -19.73
C GLY A 170 -24.02 -2.35 -21.26
N TRP A 171 -23.15 -1.49 -21.78
CA TRP A 171 -22.95 -1.25 -23.21
C TRP A 171 -21.91 -2.22 -23.79
N ASP A 172 -22.21 -2.85 -24.92
CA ASP A 172 -21.26 -3.74 -25.60
C ASP A 172 -20.17 -2.93 -26.35
N PHE A 173 -20.51 -1.73 -26.78
CA PHE A 173 -19.59 -0.81 -27.44
C PHE A 173 -19.75 0.60 -26.87
N VAL A 174 -18.64 1.21 -26.47
CA VAL A 174 -18.53 2.65 -26.25
C VAL A 174 -17.56 3.18 -27.29
N VAL A 175 -18.02 4.09 -28.14
CA VAL A 175 -17.20 4.63 -29.22
C VAL A 175 -17.16 6.15 -29.11
N GLY A 176 -16.09 6.79 -29.59
CA GLY A 176 -16.03 8.24 -29.58
C GLY A 176 -14.92 8.82 -30.43
N CYS A 177 -15.22 9.96 -31.04
CA CYS A 177 -14.24 10.82 -31.68
C CYS A 177 -14.22 12.17 -30.95
N ILE A 178 -13.87 12.12 -29.68
CA ILE A 178 -13.87 13.28 -28.79
C ILE A 178 -12.63 14.16 -29.02
N PRO A 179 -12.76 15.48 -28.83
CA PRO A 179 -11.70 16.44 -29.14
C PRO A 179 -10.46 16.28 -28.25
N GLN A 180 -9.30 16.66 -28.79
CA GLN A 180 -8.02 16.72 -28.06
C GLN A 180 -7.56 18.18 -27.96
N VAL A 181 -7.66 18.78 -26.78
CA VAL A 181 -7.53 20.24 -26.62
C VAL A 181 -6.61 20.59 -25.46
N LEU A 182 -5.79 21.63 -25.66
CA LEU A 182 -4.84 22.15 -24.66
C LEU A 182 -5.37 23.37 -23.88
N ARG A 183 -6.62 23.79 -24.14
CA ARG A 183 -7.21 25.00 -23.55
C ARG A 183 -7.77 24.74 -22.17
N THR A 184 -7.79 25.79 -21.35
CA THR A 184 -8.01 25.77 -19.90
C THR A 184 -9.21 26.60 -19.44
N GLU A 185 -10.11 26.97 -20.35
CA GLU A 185 -11.27 27.83 -20.03
C GLU A 185 -12.41 27.00 -19.43
N GLU A 186 -13.08 27.56 -18.41
CA GLU A 186 -14.22 26.93 -17.74
C GLU A 186 -15.49 26.96 -18.61
N LEU A 187 -16.45 26.06 -18.34
CA LEU A 187 -17.75 26.09 -19.03
C LEU A 187 -18.56 27.32 -18.61
N PRO A 188 -19.42 27.85 -19.49
CA PRO A 188 -20.48 28.77 -19.09
C PRO A 188 -21.38 28.17 -17.99
N GLU A 189 -21.84 28.97 -17.03
CA GLU A 189 -22.68 28.52 -15.89
C GLU A 189 -24.02 27.90 -16.34
N GLU A 190 -24.60 28.34 -17.48
CA GLU A 190 -25.82 27.79 -18.08
C GLU A 190 -25.68 27.57 -19.59
N LEU A 191 -25.47 26.31 -20.02
CA LEU A 191 -25.35 25.93 -21.44
C LEU A 191 -26.60 26.22 -22.28
N SER A 192 -27.77 26.37 -21.64
CA SER A 192 -29.03 26.69 -22.31
C SER A 192 -29.13 28.14 -22.81
N GLN A 193 -28.24 29.02 -22.32
CA GLN A 193 -28.17 30.43 -22.70
C GLN A 193 -26.93 30.74 -23.57
N ALA A 194 -26.09 29.74 -23.83
CA ALA A 194 -24.87 29.90 -24.62
C ALA A 194 -25.18 30.31 -26.07
N ASP A 195 -24.37 31.19 -26.63
CA ASP A 195 -24.46 31.57 -28.04
C ASP A 195 -23.89 30.47 -28.98
N GLU A 196 -24.05 30.63 -30.29
CA GLU A 196 -23.60 29.61 -31.25
C GLU A 196 -22.07 29.40 -31.24
N GLN A 197 -21.29 30.43 -30.90
CA GLN A 197 -19.84 30.34 -30.82
C GLN A 197 -19.42 29.63 -29.53
N GLU A 198 -20.05 29.95 -28.40
CA GLU A 198 -19.86 29.26 -27.13
C GLU A 198 -20.24 27.77 -27.23
N LEU A 199 -21.36 27.45 -27.90
CA LEU A 199 -21.78 26.07 -28.18
C LEU A 199 -20.85 25.35 -29.16
N TYR A 200 -20.31 26.06 -30.15
CA TYR A 200 -19.28 25.52 -31.03
C TYR A 200 -18.00 25.20 -30.24
N ASP A 201 -17.59 26.11 -29.35
CA ASP A 201 -16.40 25.98 -28.51
C ASP A 201 -16.53 24.89 -27.42
N LEU A 202 -17.75 24.45 -27.06
CA LEU A 202 -17.95 23.22 -26.27
C LEU A 202 -17.31 21.99 -26.92
N SER A 203 -17.27 21.98 -28.25
CA SER A 203 -16.62 20.92 -29.01
C SER A 203 -15.09 20.98 -28.92
N ASN A 204 -14.54 22.00 -28.25
CA ASN A 204 -13.13 22.16 -27.87
C ASN A 204 -12.95 22.31 -26.34
N TYR A 205 -13.91 21.85 -25.53
CA TYR A 205 -13.84 21.99 -24.09
C TYR A 205 -12.85 21.03 -23.42
N CYS A 206 -12.14 21.53 -22.41
CA CYS A 206 -11.42 20.69 -21.44
C CYS A 206 -11.37 21.36 -20.07
N THR A 207 -12.01 20.78 -19.05
CA THR A 207 -11.66 21.10 -17.66
C THR A 207 -10.25 20.58 -17.40
N LEU A 208 -9.36 21.41 -16.87
CA LEU A 208 -8.08 20.92 -16.34
C LEU A 208 -8.36 19.97 -15.17
N GLN A 209 -7.93 18.72 -15.31
CA GLN A 209 -8.06 17.69 -14.28
C GLN A 209 -6.81 17.62 -13.39
N ASN A 210 -5.75 18.35 -13.73
CA ASN A 210 -4.41 18.25 -13.15
C ASN A 210 -3.83 16.83 -13.24
N VAL A 211 -4.17 16.11 -14.31
CA VAL A 211 -3.61 14.79 -14.61
C VAL A 211 -2.47 14.90 -15.61
N TYR A 212 -1.67 13.85 -15.70
CA TYR A 212 -0.53 13.80 -16.61
C TYR A 212 -0.96 14.01 -18.08
N GLU A 213 -2.10 13.46 -18.45
CA GLU A 213 -2.70 13.49 -19.78
C GLU A 213 -3.12 14.90 -20.23
N ASP A 214 -3.38 15.82 -19.30
CA ASP A 214 -3.75 17.22 -19.62
C ASP A 214 -2.65 17.92 -20.42
N HIS A 215 -1.38 17.57 -20.16
CA HIS A 215 -0.24 18.12 -20.90
C HIS A 215 -0.30 17.82 -22.40
N PHE A 216 -1.02 16.77 -22.80
CA PHE A 216 -1.13 16.31 -24.19
C PHE A 216 -2.48 16.62 -24.84
N GLY A 217 -3.36 17.33 -24.12
CA GLY A 217 -4.75 17.53 -24.52
C GLY A 217 -5.56 16.23 -24.52
N LEU A 218 -5.13 15.25 -23.71
CA LEU A 218 -5.77 13.95 -23.57
C LEU A 218 -6.66 13.86 -22.32
N GLY A 219 -6.82 14.96 -21.56
CA GLY A 219 -7.59 14.98 -20.31
C GLY A 219 -9.01 14.45 -20.45
N LEU A 220 -9.75 14.90 -21.45
CA LEU A 220 -11.13 14.44 -21.70
C LEU A 220 -11.19 12.93 -22.02
N ILE A 221 -10.20 12.42 -22.75
CA ILE A 221 -10.07 11.00 -23.08
C ILE A 221 -9.75 10.20 -21.82
N ALA A 222 -8.82 10.68 -20.99
CA ALA A 222 -8.51 10.09 -19.69
C ALA A 222 -9.77 9.94 -18.82
N ARG A 223 -10.58 11.01 -18.73
CA ARG A 223 -11.85 10.98 -17.98
C ARG A 223 -12.85 9.97 -18.55
N LEU A 224 -12.99 9.90 -19.88
CA LEU A 224 -13.82 8.87 -20.53
C LEU A 224 -13.36 7.46 -20.15
N LEU A 225 -12.05 7.22 -20.14
CA LEU A 225 -11.47 5.93 -19.75
C LEU A 225 -11.66 5.63 -18.25
N ASP A 226 -11.81 6.64 -17.42
CA ASP A 226 -12.13 6.48 -16.00
C ASP A 226 -13.62 6.19 -15.76
N GLU A 227 -14.52 6.67 -16.64
CA GLU A 227 -15.96 6.40 -16.58
C GLU A 227 -16.36 5.07 -17.26
N ALA A 228 -15.69 4.70 -18.36
CA ALA A 228 -16.06 3.57 -19.21
C ALA A 228 -16.16 2.21 -18.50
N PRO A 229 -15.28 1.84 -17.54
CA PRO A 229 -15.30 0.51 -16.95
C PRO A 229 -16.64 0.13 -16.30
N GLU A 230 -17.35 1.10 -15.75
CA GLU A 230 -18.64 0.89 -15.07
C GLU A 230 -19.85 0.96 -16.01
N ARG A 231 -19.60 1.27 -17.28
CA ARG A 231 -20.64 1.39 -18.32
C ARG A 231 -20.54 0.26 -19.33
N LEU A 232 -19.38 -0.35 -19.48
CA LEU A 232 -19.16 -1.47 -20.39
C LEU A 232 -19.76 -2.76 -19.82
N SER A 233 -20.31 -3.59 -20.69
CA SER A 233 -20.55 -4.99 -20.37
C SER A 233 -19.21 -5.72 -20.13
N PRO A 234 -19.17 -6.90 -19.47
CA PRO A 234 -17.91 -7.59 -19.18
C PRO A 234 -17.05 -7.92 -20.41
N SER A 235 -17.66 -8.05 -21.60
CA SER A 235 -16.97 -8.24 -22.89
C SER A 235 -17.04 -7.00 -23.80
N GLY A 236 -17.42 -5.87 -23.22
CA GLY A 236 -17.60 -4.60 -23.92
C GLY A 236 -16.28 -4.02 -24.43
N ARG A 237 -16.39 -3.24 -25.51
CA ARG A 237 -15.24 -2.68 -26.23
C ARG A 237 -15.31 -1.17 -26.26
N LEU A 238 -14.15 -0.54 -26.13
CA LEU A 238 -13.99 0.88 -26.40
C LEU A 238 -13.38 1.07 -27.78
N LEU A 239 -13.92 1.94 -28.63
CA LEU A 239 -13.28 2.33 -29.89
C LEU A 239 -13.16 3.86 -29.99
N LEU A 240 -11.95 4.37 -29.86
CA LEU A 240 -11.69 5.81 -29.87
C LEU A 240 -10.82 6.21 -31.05
N ASN A 241 -11.21 7.27 -31.75
CA ASN A 241 -10.38 7.90 -32.76
C ASN A 241 -9.51 8.98 -32.12
N LEU A 242 -8.18 8.81 -32.19
CA LEU A 242 -7.23 9.67 -31.50
C LEU A 242 -6.17 10.19 -32.49
N ALA A 243 -5.86 11.49 -32.44
CA ALA A 243 -4.69 12.02 -33.10
C ALA A 243 -3.42 11.57 -32.36
N GLY A 244 -2.44 11.11 -33.12
CA GLY A 244 -1.18 10.51 -32.68
C GLY A 244 -0.07 11.51 -32.36
N ARG A 245 -0.38 12.82 -32.29
CA ARG A 245 0.62 13.86 -31.95
C ARG A 245 1.39 13.55 -30.65
N PRO A 246 0.77 13.05 -29.56
CA PRO A 246 1.51 12.67 -28.35
C PRO A 246 2.44 11.45 -28.52
N GLY A 247 2.33 10.72 -29.63
CA GLY A 247 3.01 9.46 -29.87
C GLY A 247 2.25 8.24 -29.32
N ARG A 248 2.38 7.11 -30.03
CA ARG A 248 1.69 5.87 -29.66
C ARG A 248 2.00 5.37 -28.24
N PRO A 249 3.24 5.42 -27.73
CA PRO A 249 3.54 4.96 -26.37
C PRO A 249 2.80 5.72 -25.28
N ILE A 250 2.59 7.04 -25.45
CA ILE A 250 1.88 7.87 -24.46
C ILE A 250 0.39 7.53 -24.48
N ILE A 251 -0.20 7.40 -25.68
CA ILE A 251 -1.60 7.02 -25.84
C ILE A 251 -1.82 5.62 -25.25
N ASP A 252 -1.00 4.63 -25.63
CA ASP A 252 -1.12 3.27 -25.09
C ASP A 252 -0.95 3.23 -23.57
N ARG A 253 -0.05 4.05 -23.01
CA ARG A 253 0.15 4.15 -21.57
C ARG A 253 -1.09 4.67 -20.83
N MET A 254 -1.82 5.62 -21.43
CA MET A 254 -3.06 6.19 -20.86
C MET A 254 -4.16 5.14 -20.71
N PHE A 255 -4.26 4.21 -21.67
CA PHE A 255 -5.18 3.07 -21.60
C PHE A 255 -4.70 2.00 -20.65
N THR A 256 -3.45 1.55 -20.81
CA THR A 256 -2.92 0.41 -20.03
C THR A 256 -2.93 0.71 -18.54
N ARG A 257 -2.56 1.92 -18.11
CA ARG A 257 -2.62 2.29 -16.69
C ARG A 257 -4.04 2.25 -16.09
N ARG A 258 -5.10 2.30 -16.91
CA ARG A 258 -6.49 2.21 -16.46
C ARG A 258 -7.06 0.79 -16.54
N GLY A 259 -6.22 -0.20 -16.86
CA GLY A 259 -6.60 -1.62 -16.91
C GLY A 259 -7.10 -2.07 -18.28
N PHE A 260 -6.86 -1.28 -19.32
CA PHE A 260 -7.23 -1.63 -20.69
C PHE A 260 -6.04 -2.24 -21.46
N SER A 261 -6.31 -3.27 -22.23
CA SER A 261 -5.44 -3.70 -23.33
C SER A 261 -5.87 -2.99 -24.62
N THR A 262 -4.93 -2.65 -25.49
CA THR A 262 -5.22 -1.88 -26.70
C THR A 262 -4.77 -2.57 -27.98
N ARG A 263 -5.37 -2.18 -29.11
CA ARG A 263 -4.84 -2.40 -30.46
C ARG A 263 -5.27 -1.27 -31.38
N VAL A 264 -4.41 -0.90 -32.32
CA VAL A 264 -4.77 0.04 -33.39
C VAL A 264 -5.44 -0.73 -34.53
N ARG A 265 -6.67 -0.37 -34.87
CA ARG A 265 -7.44 -0.98 -35.97
C ARG A 265 -7.09 -0.38 -37.32
N VAL A 266 -7.14 0.95 -37.38
CA VAL A 266 -6.88 1.73 -38.58
C VAL A 266 -6.02 2.91 -38.17
N ALA A 267 -5.02 3.24 -38.97
CA ALA A 267 -4.24 4.46 -38.84
C ALA A 267 -4.05 5.12 -40.20
N ARG A 268 -4.14 6.45 -40.22
CA ARG A 268 -3.92 7.28 -41.41
C ARG A 268 -3.12 8.50 -41.00
N ARG A 269 -2.27 8.98 -41.90
CA ARG A 269 -1.66 10.30 -41.73
C ARG A 269 -2.48 11.32 -42.51
N VAL A 270 -3.07 12.25 -41.79
CA VAL A 270 -3.88 13.33 -42.34
C VAL A 270 -3.08 14.62 -42.32
N ARG A 271 -3.39 15.52 -43.24
CA ARG A 271 -2.78 16.85 -43.26
C ARG A 271 -3.30 17.66 -42.07
N GLN A 272 -2.42 18.34 -41.37
CA GLN A 272 -2.78 19.26 -40.29
C GLN A 272 -3.63 20.41 -40.87
N ALA A 273 -4.75 20.72 -40.20
CA ALA A 273 -5.59 21.85 -40.57
C ALA A 273 -4.81 23.17 -40.43
N ALA A 274 -5.00 24.07 -41.39
CA ALA A 274 -4.18 25.27 -41.55
C ALA A 274 -4.39 26.32 -40.44
N ASP A 275 -5.51 26.22 -39.74
CA ASP A 275 -5.94 27.05 -38.61
C ASP A 275 -5.49 26.52 -37.24
N THR A 276 -4.89 25.32 -37.19
CA THR A 276 -4.43 24.74 -35.93
C THR A 276 -3.08 25.32 -35.49
N ASP A 277 -3.08 26.05 -34.38
CA ASP A 277 -1.85 26.57 -33.78
C ASP A 277 -1.08 25.49 -33.01
N ILE A 278 0.14 25.17 -33.47
CA ILE A 278 1.02 24.19 -32.81
C ILE A 278 2.09 24.82 -31.92
N ARG A 279 2.15 26.15 -31.77
CA ARG A 279 3.09 26.83 -30.85
C ARG A 279 2.98 26.36 -29.39
N PRO A 280 1.78 26.07 -28.84
CA PRO A 280 1.67 25.53 -27.48
C PRO A 280 2.41 24.19 -27.31
N LEU A 281 2.42 23.34 -28.35
CA LEU A 281 3.13 22.06 -28.33
C LEU A 281 4.64 22.27 -28.25
N VAL A 282 5.19 23.22 -29.02
CA VAL A 282 6.62 23.58 -28.97
C VAL A 282 7.05 24.04 -27.58
N ALA A 283 6.26 24.92 -26.96
CA ALA A 283 6.53 25.39 -25.59
C ALA A 283 6.53 24.23 -24.59
N LEU A 284 5.64 23.25 -24.77
CA LEU A 284 5.62 22.07 -23.94
C LEU A 284 6.81 21.15 -24.19
N GLU A 285 7.23 20.93 -25.43
CA GLU A 285 8.43 20.14 -25.76
C GLU A 285 9.65 20.72 -25.05
N GLN A 286 9.82 22.05 -25.08
CA GLN A 286 10.94 22.74 -24.44
C GLN A 286 10.90 22.63 -22.91
N ARG A 287 9.71 22.77 -22.31
CA ARG A 287 9.53 22.71 -20.85
C ARG A 287 9.69 21.30 -20.29
N THR A 288 9.25 20.28 -21.03
CA THR A 288 9.14 18.89 -20.54
C THR A 288 10.20 17.95 -21.12
N GLY A 289 10.93 18.37 -22.15
CA GLY A 289 11.88 17.55 -22.90
C GLY A 289 11.21 16.51 -23.81
N ARG A 290 9.89 16.50 -23.92
CA ARG A 290 9.13 15.50 -24.69
C ARG A 290 9.03 15.86 -26.15
N GLU A 291 8.79 14.85 -26.97
CA GLU A 291 8.64 14.98 -28.42
C GLU A 291 7.19 14.70 -28.81
N PHE A 292 6.61 15.59 -29.61
CA PHE A 292 5.38 15.33 -30.33
C PHE A 292 5.71 14.83 -31.74
N GLU A 293 4.85 13.98 -32.28
CA GLU A 293 5.04 13.33 -33.57
C GLU A 293 4.25 14.04 -34.67
N PHE A 294 4.99 14.67 -35.59
CA PHE A 294 4.50 15.22 -36.87
C PHE A 294 5.21 14.53 -38.03
N PHE A 295 4.76 14.73 -39.27
CA PHE A 295 5.36 14.13 -40.45
C PHE A 295 5.43 15.14 -41.58
N MET A 296 6.49 15.06 -42.39
CA MET A 296 6.65 15.93 -43.57
C MET A 296 5.67 15.57 -44.69
N GLU A 297 5.24 14.31 -44.77
CA GLU A 297 4.32 13.78 -45.77
C GLU A 297 3.53 12.59 -45.20
N ALA A 298 2.45 12.18 -45.88
CA ALA A 298 1.64 11.04 -45.45
C ALA A 298 2.41 9.71 -45.33
N ARG A 299 3.50 9.56 -46.09
CA ARG A 299 4.32 8.32 -46.14
C ARG A 299 5.70 8.46 -45.50
N SER A 300 6.00 9.57 -44.82
CA SER A 300 7.30 9.75 -44.15
C SER A 300 7.60 8.59 -43.20
N PRO A 301 8.81 8.00 -43.23
CA PRO A 301 9.13 6.86 -42.37
C PRO A 301 9.30 7.27 -40.90
N GLU A 302 9.73 8.50 -40.65
CA GLU A 302 10.08 9.01 -39.32
C GLU A 302 9.30 10.29 -38.99
N PRO A 303 9.00 10.54 -37.71
CA PRO A 303 8.35 11.75 -37.27
C PRO A 303 9.33 12.94 -37.13
N LEU A 304 8.77 14.15 -37.21
CA LEU A 304 9.36 15.42 -36.80
C LEU A 304 8.84 15.81 -35.41
N ARG A 305 9.69 16.48 -34.63
CA ARG A 305 9.30 17.18 -33.40
C ARG A 305 8.44 18.40 -33.70
N ALA A 306 7.67 18.87 -32.72
CA ALA A 306 6.80 20.05 -32.88
C ALA A 306 7.59 21.30 -33.29
N ALA A 307 8.77 21.54 -32.70
CA ALA A 307 9.61 22.69 -33.04
C ALA A 307 9.99 22.70 -34.53
N THR A 308 10.41 21.55 -35.06
CA THR A 308 10.77 21.38 -36.48
C THR A 308 9.54 21.50 -37.38
N ALA A 309 8.41 20.91 -36.97
CA ALA A 309 7.15 21.03 -37.69
C ALA A 309 6.66 22.48 -37.79
N LEU A 310 6.82 23.28 -36.73
CA LEU A 310 6.48 24.71 -36.74
C LEU A 310 7.36 25.49 -37.72
N GLY A 311 8.66 25.24 -37.72
CA GLY A 311 9.58 25.84 -38.71
C GLY A 311 9.21 25.46 -40.15
N TRP A 312 8.82 24.20 -40.38
CA TRP A 312 8.38 23.70 -41.69
C TRP A 312 7.08 24.37 -42.17
N LEU A 313 6.10 24.53 -41.28
CA LEU A 313 4.88 25.28 -41.53
C LEU A 313 5.17 26.76 -41.88
N GLN A 314 6.06 27.40 -41.12
CA GLN A 314 6.45 28.80 -41.35
C GLN A 314 7.19 29.00 -42.68
N ALA A 315 7.86 27.96 -43.19
CA ALA A 315 8.46 27.94 -44.52
C ALA A 315 7.44 27.73 -45.66
N GLY A 316 6.14 27.64 -45.36
CA GLY A 316 5.07 27.51 -46.35
C GLY A 316 4.74 26.07 -46.75
N HIS A 317 5.32 25.09 -46.07
CA HIS A 317 5.02 23.67 -46.31
C HIS A 317 3.91 23.17 -45.38
N ALA A 318 3.24 22.09 -45.77
CA ALA A 318 2.27 21.43 -44.90
C ALA A 318 2.96 20.47 -43.92
N VAL A 319 2.27 20.12 -42.84
CA VAL A 319 2.65 19.00 -41.95
C VAL A 319 1.50 18.02 -41.83
N TRP A 320 1.83 16.78 -41.51
CA TRP A 320 0.91 15.67 -41.33
C TRP A 320 1.00 15.16 -39.90
N HIS A 321 -0.09 14.58 -39.39
CA HIS A 321 -0.08 13.83 -38.14
C HIS A 321 -0.86 12.52 -38.32
N GLU A 322 -0.56 11.52 -37.49
CA GLU A 322 -1.33 10.29 -37.48
C GLU A 322 -2.69 10.50 -36.80
N VAL A 323 -3.74 9.89 -37.34
CA VAL A 323 -5.04 9.66 -36.69
C VAL A 323 -5.27 8.17 -36.70
N ALA A 324 -5.57 7.60 -35.54
CA ALA A 324 -5.70 6.18 -35.35
C ALA A 324 -6.97 5.83 -34.57
N VAL A 325 -7.64 4.76 -35.00
CA VAL A 325 -8.76 4.15 -34.27
C VAL A 325 -8.21 3.09 -33.35
N TRP A 326 -8.22 3.40 -32.05
CA TRP A 326 -7.80 2.53 -30.97
C TRP A 326 -8.99 1.72 -30.49
N GLU A 327 -8.86 0.40 -30.50
CA GLU A 327 -9.77 -0.49 -29.80
C GLU A 327 -9.15 -0.87 -28.46
N ALA A 328 -9.94 -0.82 -27.40
CA ALA A 328 -9.52 -1.19 -26.06
C ALA A 328 -10.52 -2.11 -25.36
N HIS A 329 -9.99 -3.02 -24.53
CA HIS A 329 -10.74 -4.00 -23.75
C HIS A 329 -10.25 -3.99 -22.32
N LEU A 330 -11.16 -4.05 -21.35
CA LEU A 330 -10.76 -4.29 -19.96
C LEU A 330 -10.09 -5.66 -19.86
N THR A 331 -8.84 -5.68 -19.42
CA THR A 331 -8.09 -6.93 -19.28
C THR A 331 -8.65 -7.79 -18.14
N ARG A 332 -9.20 -7.14 -17.11
CA ARG A 332 -9.67 -7.76 -15.85
C ARG A 332 -10.94 -7.08 -15.33
N PRO A 333 -12.10 -7.24 -16.01
CA PRO A 333 -13.30 -6.48 -15.68
C PRO A 333 -13.80 -6.75 -14.25
N ARG A 334 -13.81 -8.01 -13.80
CA ARG A 334 -14.27 -8.38 -12.46
C ARG A 334 -13.45 -7.71 -11.37
N GLU A 335 -12.12 -7.84 -11.43
CA GLU A 335 -11.22 -7.31 -10.42
C GLU A 335 -11.17 -5.77 -10.46
N THR A 336 -11.20 -5.18 -11.65
CA THR A 336 -11.22 -3.72 -11.83
C THR A 336 -12.49 -3.10 -11.22
N LEU A 337 -13.66 -3.69 -11.49
CA LEU A 337 -14.93 -3.22 -10.93
C LEU A 337 -15.01 -3.43 -9.42
N ALA A 338 -14.52 -4.57 -8.91
CA ALA A 338 -14.44 -4.81 -7.48
C ALA A 338 -13.55 -3.79 -6.76
N LEU A 339 -12.39 -3.45 -7.35
CA LEU A 339 -11.51 -2.42 -6.82
C LEU A 339 -12.22 -1.06 -6.79
N ARG A 340 -12.82 -0.63 -7.91
CA ARG A 340 -13.57 0.63 -8.00
C ARG A 340 -14.66 0.74 -6.94
N GLN A 341 -15.45 -0.32 -6.77
CA GLN A 341 -16.46 -0.39 -5.71
C GLN A 341 -15.83 -0.22 -4.33
N SER A 342 -14.75 -0.96 -4.03
CA SER A 342 -14.08 -0.89 -2.73
C SER A 342 -13.45 0.49 -2.46
N LEU A 343 -12.96 1.20 -3.49
CA LEU A 343 -12.47 2.59 -3.34
C LEU A 343 -13.59 3.55 -2.95
N ARG A 344 -14.80 3.38 -3.52
CA ARG A 344 -15.99 4.17 -3.13
C ARG A 344 -16.42 3.88 -1.70
N GLU A 345 -16.49 2.60 -1.32
CA GLU A 345 -16.84 2.18 0.05
C GLU A 345 -15.83 2.74 1.07
N LEU A 346 -14.56 2.86 0.70
CA LEU A 346 -13.49 3.43 1.52
C LEU A 346 -13.47 4.98 1.53
N GLY A 347 -14.26 5.64 0.68
CA GLY A 347 -14.33 7.11 0.60
C GLY A 347 -13.15 7.77 -0.13
N ILE A 348 -12.38 7.02 -0.93
CA ILE A 348 -11.20 7.50 -1.67
C ILE A 348 -11.33 7.26 -3.18
N ALA A 349 -12.54 7.41 -3.72
CA ALA A 349 -12.83 7.11 -5.12
C ALA A 349 -11.92 7.87 -6.11
N SER A 350 -11.47 9.08 -5.79
CA SER A 350 -10.56 9.87 -6.64
C SER A 350 -9.18 9.22 -6.81
N LEU A 351 -8.74 8.36 -5.88
CA LEU A 351 -7.46 7.67 -5.97
C LEU A 351 -7.34 6.84 -7.26
N GLN A 352 -8.48 6.37 -7.79
CA GLN A 352 -8.66 5.80 -9.12
C GLN A 352 -7.77 6.42 -10.20
N GLU A 353 -7.76 7.75 -10.26
CA GLU A 353 -7.12 8.54 -11.32
C GLU A 353 -5.59 8.50 -11.20
N GLU A 354 -5.07 8.25 -9.98
CA GLU A 354 -3.65 8.12 -9.70
C GLU A 354 -3.13 6.69 -9.90
N LEU A 355 -4.02 5.68 -9.88
CA LEU A 355 -3.63 4.28 -9.98
C LEU A 355 -2.99 3.96 -11.34
N ASP A 356 -2.15 2.94 -11.31
CA ASP A 356 -1.59 2.30 -12.50
C ASP A 356 -1.86 0.81 -12.43
N LEU A 357 -2.65 0.33 -13.37
CA LEU A 357 -3.11 -1.06 -13.47
C LEU A 357 -2.45 -1.80 -14.64
N GLY A 358 -1.50 -1.18 -15.37
CA GLY A 358 -1.00 -1.64 -16.68
C GLY A 358 -0.23 -2.96 -16.68
N ALA A 359 0.03 -3.54 -15.51
CA ALA A 359 0.68 -4.86 -15.37
C ALA A 359 0.11 -5.68 -14.20
N ALA A 360 -1.03 -5.29 -13.63
CA ALA A 360 -1.52 -5.91 -12.41
C ALA A 360 -2.10 -7.32 -12.65
N SER A 361 -1.68 -8.30 -11.85
CA SER A 361 -2.22 -9.67 -11.91
C SER A 361 -3.66 -9.75 -11.35
N PRO A 362 -4.45 -10.80 -11.66
CA PRO A 362 -5.77 -10.97 -11.05
C PRO A 362 -5.68 -11.09 -9.53
N GLU A 363 -4.69 -11.82 -9.03
CA GLU A 363 -4.44 -12.01 -7.60
C GLU A 363 -4.05 -10.69 -6.92
N GLN A 364 -3.24 -9.87 -7.61
CA GLN A 364 -2.87 -8.53 -7.16
C GLN A 364 -4.11 -7.65 -7.00
N LEU A 365 -4.85 -7.40 -8.09
CA LEU A 365 -6.04 -6.54 -8.06
C LEU A 365 -7.11 -7.07 -7.11
N GLY A 366 -7.27 -8.39 -7.11
CA GLY A 366 -8.09 -9.09 -6.14
C GLY A 366 -7.70 -8.66 -4.73
N PHE A 367 -6.45 -8.87 -4.31
CA PHE A 367 -5.96 -8.52 -2.98
C PHE A 367 -6.20 -7.03 -2.67
N VAL A 368 -5.86 -6.11 -3.58
CA VAL A 368 -6.06 -4.68 -3.37
C VAL A 368 -7.54 -4.34 -3.09
N ALA A 369 -8.47 -4.93 -3.84
CA ALA A 369 -9.90 -4.73 -3.59
C ALA A 369 -10.31 -5.21 -2.20
N ALA A 370 -9.84 -6.39 -1.75
CA ALA A 370 -10.15 -6.86 -0.40
C ALA A 370 -9.47 -6.05 0.69
N LEU A 371 -8.25 -5.56 0.46
CA LEU A 371 -7.55 -4.67 1.37
C LEU A 371 -8.34 -3.36 1.53
N ALA A 372 -8.78 -2.75 0.42
CA ALA A 372 -9.61 -1.55 0.46
C ALA A 372 -10.93 -1.79 1.22
N LYS A 373 -11.62 -2.90 0.94
CA LYS A 373 -12.85 -3.29 1.66
C LYS A 373 -12.60 -3.51 3.15
N ARG A 374 -11.50 -4.16 3.52
CA ARG A 374 -11.14 -4.40 4.93
C ARG A 374 -10.89 -3.07 5.64
N LEU A 375 -10.13 -2.17 5.04
CA LEU A 375 -9.85 -0.84 5.59
C LEU A 375 -11.10 0.03 5.68
N ALA A 376 -12.09 -0.16 4.79
CA ALA A 376 -13.37 0.54 4.86
C ALA A 376 -14.20 0.11 6.08
N SER A 377 -14.15 -1.18 6.43
CA SER A 377 -14.84 -1.72 7.61
C SER A 377 -14.16 -1.38 8.93
N GLY A 378 -12.85 -1.16 8.91
CA GLY A 378 -12.03 -0.88 10.09
C GLY A 378 -10.61 -0.51 9.68
N PRO A 379 -10.23 0.79 9.67
CA PRO A 379 -8.92 1.25 9.22
C PRO A 379 -7.86 1.06 10.33
N LEU A 380 -7.76 -0.16 10.87
CA LEU A 380 -6.83 -0.55 11.92
C LEU A 380 -5.81 -1.54 11.36
N LEU A 381 -4.53 -1.34 11.69
CA LEU A 381 -3.44 -2.24 11.31
C LEU A 381 -2.71 -2.74 12.58
N PRO A 382 -3.31 -3.70 13.30
CA PRO A 382 -2.77 -4.17 14.56
C PRO A 382 -1.42 -4.87 14.36
N TYR A 383 -0.57 -4.91 15.39
CA TYR A 383 0.60 -5.79 15.39
C TYR A 383 0.17 -7.25 15.34
N ALA A 384 0.79 -8.02 14.45
CA ALA A 384 0.71 -9.47 14.52
C ALA A 384 1.37 -9.99 15.82
N HIS A 385 0.87 -11.14 16.28
CA HIS A 385 1.53 -11.93 17.31
C HIS A 385 2.96 -12.33 16.89
N GLU A 386 3.86 -12.53 17.83
CA GLU A 386 5.28 -12.88 17.63
C GLU A 386 5.44 -14.16 16.81
N ALA A 387 4.55 -15.13 17.03
CA ALA A 387 4.46 -16.38 16.29
C ALA A 387 3.49 -16.35 15.09
N GLY A 388 2.89 -15.20 14.77
CA GLY A 388 1.76 -15.06 13.84
C GLY A 388 0.41 -15.34 14.50
N ASP A 389 -0.64 -14.70 13.98
CA ASP A 389 -1.96 -14.72 14.62
C ASP A 389 -2.56 -16.13 14.65
N ALA A 390 -3.28 -16.43 15.72
CA ALA A 390 -3.87 -17.76 15.91
C ALA A 390 -4.85 -18.13 14.77
N SER A 391 -5.59 -17.17 14.22
CA SER A 391 -6.46 -17.37 13.04
C SER A 391 -5.67 -17.83 11.82
N PHE A 392 -4.56 -17.15 11.54
CA PHE A 392 -3.68 -17.47 10.43
C PHE A 392 -3.02 -18.84 10.61
N ARG A 393 -2.50 -19.13 11.80
CA ARG A 393 -1.90 -20.43 12.13
C ARG A 393 -2.90 -21.58 11.96
N ARG A 394 -4.16 -21.43 12.39
CA ARG A 394 -5.21 -22.44 12.15
C ARG A 394 -5.47 -22.69 10.68
N GLN A 395 -5.52 -21.62 9.88
CA GLN A 395 -5.75 -21.74 8.44
C GLN A 395 -4.59 -22.46 7.74
N LEU A 396 -3.35 -22.15 8.12
CA LEU A 396 -2.14 -22.81 7.66
C LEU A 396 -2.13 -24.30 8.01
N VAL A 397 -2.44 -24.67 9.25
CA VAL A 397 -2.56 -26.07 9.66
C VAL A 397 -3.58 -26.82 8.80
N ARG A 398 -4.76 -26.22 8.57
CA ARG A 398 -5.78 -26.80 7.69
C ARG A 398 -5.29 -26.96 6.25
N TYR A 399 -4.54 -26.00 5.73
CA TYR A 399 -3.91 -26.09 4.41
C TYR A 399 -2.90 -27.23 4.35
N LEU A 400 -1.97 -27.29 5.31
CA LEU A 400 -0.91 -28.29 5.36
C LEU A 400 -1.45 -29.72 5.48
N GLU A 401 -2.48 -29.91 6.29
CA GLU A 401 -3.13 -31.21 6.40
C GLU A 401 -3.87 -31.61 5.12
N ARG A 402 -4.64 -30.69 4.52
CA ARG A 402 -5.47 -31.01 3.35
C ARG A 402 -4.65 -31.27 2.09
N TYR A 403 -3.57 -30.52 1.89
CA TYR A 403 -2.76 -30.63 0.67
C TYR A 403 -1.61 -31.63 0.83
N PHE A 404 -1.13 -31.88 2.05
CA PHE A 404 0.06 -32.69 2.28
C PHE A 404 -0.07 -33.80 3.33
N GLY A 405 -1.20 -33.89 4.04
CA GLY A 405 -1.39 -34.86 5.12
C GLY A 405 -0.59 -34.56 6.40
N LEU A 406 0.04 -33.39 6.51
CA LEU A 406 0.79 -32.98 7.70
C LEU A 406 -0.15 -32.55 8.83
N ARG A 407 -0.27 -33.39 9.87
CA ARG A 407 -1.07 -33.10 11.06
C ARG A 407 -0.26 -32.37 12.13
N LEU A 408 -0.68 -31.15 12.44
CA LEU A 408 -0.04 -30.23 13.39
C LEU A 408 -1.08 -29.56 14.28
N GLY A 409 -0.72 -29.24 15.52
CA GLY A 409 -1.46 -28.30 16.34
C GLY A 409 -1.14 -26.87 15.91
N GLN A 410 -2.09 -25.93 16.06
CA GLN A 410 -1.84 -24.51 15.77
C GLN A 410 -0.62 -23.97 16.53
N ASP A 411 -0.36 -24.50 17.73
CA ASP A 411 0.72 -24.12 18.64
C ASP A 411 2.07 -24.76 18.31
N GLU A 412 2.09 -25.69 17.34
CA GLU A 412 3.30 -26.28 16.79
C GLU A 412 3.81 -25.52 15.56
N LEU A 413 3.19 -24.40 15.21
CA LEU A 413 3.56 -23.54 14.09
C LEU A 413 4.05 -22.19 14.62
N PHE A 414 5.22 -21.77 14.14
CA PHE A 414 5.75 -20.42 14.37
C PHE A 414 6.00 -19.73 13.04
N VAL A 415 5.48 -18.51 12.87
CA VAL A 415 5.65 -17.71 11.66
C VAL A 415 6.65 -16.59 11.91
N ALA A 416 7.76 -16.61 11.18
CA ALA A 416 8.79 -15.58 11.16
C ALA A 416 8.70 -14.73 9.88
N PRO A 417 9.21 -13.48 9.88
CA PRO A 417 9.12 -12.57 8.73
C PRO A 417 9.95 -13.03 7.53
N GLU A 418 11.14 -13.58 7.76
CA GLU A 418 12.05 -14.02 6.69
C GLU A 418 12.95 -15.14 7.18
N ARG A 419 13.53 -15.90 6.25
CA ARG A 419 14.32 -17.11 6.55
C ARG A 419 15.56 -16.83 7.38
N GLU A 420 16.33 -15.80 7.00
CA GLU A 420 17.56 -15.43 7.72
C GLU A 420 17.26 -15.13 9.19
N GLN A 421 16.20 -14.37 9.44
CA GLN A 421 15.77 -14.02 10.79
C GLN A 421 15.21 -15.22 11.56
N ALA A 422 14.49 -16.14 10.90
CA ALA A 422 14.04 -17.38 11.52
C ALA A 422 15.22 -18.25 12.00
N VAL A 423 16.23 -18.42 11.15
CA VAL A 423 17.47 -19.14 11.50
C VAL A 423 18.23 -18.42 12.60
N TYR A 424 18.32 -17.09 12.56
CA TYR A 424 18.96 -16.34 13.64
C TYR A 424 18.26 -16.54 14.99
N SER A 425 16.92 -16.50 15.03
CA SER A 425 16.15 -16.78 16.25
C SER A 425 16.37 -18.21 16.76
N LEU A 426 16.42 -19.21 15.86
CA LEU A 426 16.75 -20.59 16.22
C LEU A 426 18.15 -20.70 16.82
N LEU A 427 19.15 -20.05 16.23
CA LEU A 427 20.53 -20.05 16.74
C LEU A 427 20.63 -19.33 18.09
N MET A 428 19.93 -18.21 18.28
CA MET A 428 19.87 -17.53 19.57
C MET A 428 19.21 -18.40 20.65
N ALA A 429 18.14 -19.13 20.31
CA ALA A 429 17.45 -20.00 21.25
C ALA A 429 18.27 -21.25 21.63
N THR A 430 19.02 -21.82 20.68
CA THR A 430 19.59 -23.17 20.84
C THR A 430 21.10 -23.21 21.02
N CYS A 431 21.85 -22.22 20.52
CA CYS A 431 23.31 -22.24 20.47
C CYS A 431 23.92 -21.07 21.28
N ASP A 432 25.04 -21.32 21.93
CA ASP A 432 25.89 -20.31 22.56
C ASP A 432 26.99 -19.82 21.60
N VAL A 433 27.62 -18.70 21.94
CA VAL A 433 28.74 -18.15 21.15
C VAL A 433 29.89 -19.15 21.15
N GLY A 434 30.38 -19.51 19.96
CA GLY A 434 31.42 -20.50 19.77
C GLY A 434 30.93 -21.95 19.71
N ASP A 435 29.62 -22.22 19.77
CA ASP A 435 29.10 -23.55 19.44
C ASP A 435 29.31 -23.89 17.96
N GLU A 436 29.46 -25.18 17.66
CA GLU A 436 29.62 -25.67 16.30
C GLU A 436 28.27 -26.08 15.69
N VAL A 437 28.03 -25.68 14.44
CA VAL A 437 26.86 -26.06 13.65
C VAL A 437 27.28 -26.62 12.29
N LEU A 438 26.64 -27.70 11.87
CA LEU A 438 26.81 -28.23 10.51
C LEU A 438 25.85 -27.51 9.57
N VAL A 439 26.32 -27.04 8.42
CA VAL A 439 25.49 -26.33 7.45
C VAL A 439 25.75 -26.89 6.05
N SER A 440 24.69 -27.30 5.36
CA SER A 440 24.79 -27.70 3.95
C SER A 440 25.38 -26.60 3.08
N ARG A 441 26.26 -26.96 2.14
CA ARG A 441 26.93 -26.01 1.22
C ARG A 441 25.99 -25.00 0.56
N ASN A 442 24.79 -25.42 0.19
CA ASN A 442 23.81 -24.56 -0.49
C ASN A 442 23.12 -23.57 0.45
N LEU A 443 23.08 -23.87 1.76
CA LEU A 443 22.49 -23.01 2.78
C LEU A 443 23.49 -22.04 3.39
N GLN A 444 24.80 -22.35 3.37
CA GLN A 444 25.80 -21.51 4.03
C GLN A 444 25.81 -20.06 3.51
N PRO A 445 25.76 -19.78 2.19
CA PRO A 445 25.72 -18.40 1.71
C PRO A 445 24.44 -17.67 2.12
N LEU A 446 23.31 -18.38 2.21
CA LEU A 446 22.02 -17.82 2.60
C LEU A 446 21.98 -17.44 4.08
N TYR A 447 22.65 -18.22 4.94
CA TYR A 447 22.63 -18.03 6.38
C TYR A 447 23.94 -17.48 6.98
N ALA A 448 24.90 -17.08 6.14
CA ALA A 448 26.21 -16.58 6.58
C ALA A 448 26.09 -15.45 7.61
N ARG A 449 25.19 -14.48 7.36
CA ARG A 449 24.94 -13.36 8.28
C ARG A 449 24.30 -13.81 9.59
N ALA A 450 23.31 -14.70 9.55
CA ALA A 450 22.68 -15.25 10.76
C ALA A 450 23.69 -16.03 11.63
N LEU A 451 24.55 -16.84 10.99
CA LEU A 451 25.62 -17.61 11.65
C LEU A 451 26.65 -16.68 12.31
N GLU A 452 27.12 -15.66 11.58
CA GLU A 452 28.08 -14.67 12.07
C GLU A 452 27.48 -13.84 13.23
N LYS A 453 26.25 -13.33 13.06
CA LYS A 453 25.52 -12.55 14.06
C LYS A 453 25.29 -13.38 15.34
N ALA A 454 24.96 -14.66 15.20
CA ALA A 454 24.82 -15.58 16.33
C ALA A 454 26.16 -15.91 17.01
N GLY A 455 27.29 -15.72 16.32
CA GLY A 455 28.63 -16.01 16.82
C GLY A 455 28.95 -17.50 16.89
N VAL A 456 28.31 -18.33 16.07
CA VAL A 456 28.56 -19.78 16.01
C VAL A 456 29.64 -20.11 14.98
N ARG A 457 30.35 -21.23 15.16
CA ARG A 457 31.26 -21.77 14.16
C ARG A 457 30.48 -22.69 13.21
N ALA A 458 30.59 -22.43 11.91
CA ALA A 458 29.89 -23.19 10.89
C ALA A 458 30.84 -24.11 10.13
N THR A 459 30.62 -25.43 10.24
CA THR A 459 31.29 -26.43 9.42
C THR A 459 30.40 -26.74 8.21
N VAL A 460 30.92 -26.47 7.02
CA VAL A 460 30.17 -26.64 5.77
C VAL A 460 30.21 -28.09 5.30
N THR A 461 29.03 -28.71 5.14
CA THR A 461 28.88 -30.08 4.66
C THR A 461 28.62 -30.11 3.16
N HIS A 462 28.77 -31.29 2.55
CA HIS A 462 28.26 -31.55 1.20
C HIS A 462 26.72 -31.57 1.17
N THR A 463 26.15 -31.70 -0.03
CA THR A 463 24.70 -31.74 -0.28
C THR A 463 24.13 -33.16 -0.34
N THR A 464 24.97 -34.20 -0.26
CA THR A 464 24.50 -35.59 -0.24
C THR A 464 24.18 -36.03 1.19
N LEU A 465 23.08 -36.75 1.38
CA LEU A 465 22.63 -37.17 2.72
C LEU A 465 23.65 -38.10 3.39
N GLU A 466 24.30 -38.97 2.63
CA GLU A 466 25.27 -39.92 3.17
C GLU A 466 26.54 -39.24 3.71
N GLU A 467 27.03 -38.19 3.04
CA GLU A 467 28.17 -37.41 3.53
C GLU A 467 27.78 -36.58 4.76
N ILE A 468 26.58 -35.99 4.77
CA ILE A 468 26.04 -35.30 5.94
C ILE A 468 25.97 -36.24 7.14
N ARG A 469 25.47 -37.47 6.95
CA ARG A 469 25.39 -38.49 8.01
C ARG A 469 26.77 -38.82 8.58
N ARG A 470 27.79 -38.98 7.73
CA ARG A 470 29.17 -39.25 8.16
C ARG A 470 29.77 -38.09 8.95
N LEU A 471 29.55 -36.86 8.48
CA LEU A 471 30.03 -35.66 9.17
C LEU A 471 29.30 -35.43 10.49
N LEU A 472 27.99 -35.67 10.56
CA LEU A 472 27.23 -35.62 11.81
C LEU A 472 27.91 -36.46 12.89
N SER A 473 28.30 -37.70 12.58
CA SER A 473 29.00 -38.60 13.52
C SER A 473 30.41 -38.14 13.91
N ALA A 474 31.07 -37.28 13.11
CA ALA A 474 32.46 -36.88 13.31
C ALA A 474 32.64 -35.61 14.15
N PHE A 475 31.64 -34.72 14.19
CA PHE A 475 31.71 -33.43 14.88
C PHE A 475 30.79 -33.38 16.10
N ASP A 476 31.20 -32.65 17.15
CA ASP A 476 30.32 -32.27 18.26
C ASP A 476 29.60 -30.97 17.89
N VAL A 477 28.42 -31.10 17.30
CA VAL A 477 27.59 -29.98 16.85
C VAL A 477 26.30 -29.89 17.65
N LYS A 478 25.75 -28.68 17.78
CA LYS A 478 24.47 -28.45 18.47
C LYS A 478 23.27 -28.44 17.52
N MET A 479 23.54 -28.13 16.26
CA MET A 479 22.53 -28.04 15.22
C MET A 479 23.10 -28.46 13.86
N VAL A 480 22.24 -29.06 13.05
CA VAL A 480 22.48 -29.28 11.62
C VAL A 480 21.43 -28.52 10.82
N LEU A 481 21.87 -27.62 9.96
CA LEU A 481 21.06 -26.93 8.96
C LEU A 481 21.24 -27.65 7.60
N LEU A 482 20.20 -28.29 7.09
CA LEU A 482 20.28 -29.03 5.83
C LEU A 482 19.09 -28.79 4.91
N THR A 483 19.30 -29.07 3.62
CA THR A 483 18.26 -29.06 2.58
C THR A 483 18.38 -30.36 1.78
N VAL A 484 17.27 -30.89 1.27
CA VAL A 484 17.27 -32.15 0.50
C VAL A 484 17.13 -31.84 -0.98
N GLU A 485 18.25 -31.95 -1.70
CA GLU A 485 18.28 -31.75 -3.14
C GLU A 485 17.35 -32.73 -3.88
N LYS A 486 16.79 -32.30 -5.02
CA LYS A 486 15.83 -33.10 -5.81
C LYS A 486 16.36 -34.50 -6.13
N GLY A 487 17.66 -34.64 -6.40
CA GLY A 487 18.32 -35.93 -6.68
C GLY A 487 18.44 -36.85 -5.46
N GLU A 488 18.44 -36.30 -4.24
CA GLU A 488 18.57 -37.07 -2.99
C GLU A 488 17.21 -37.53 -2.43
N ARG A 489 16.09 -37.07 -3.02
CA ARG A 489 14.73 -37.42 -2.58
C ARG A 489 14.37 -38.90 -2.78
N THR A 490 15.17 -39.67 -3.51
CA THR A 490 15.05 -41.14 -3.55
C THR A 490 15.68 -41.83 -2.34
N ASN A 491 16.49 -41.11 -1.55
CA ASN A 491 17.29 -41.63 -0.43
C ASN A 491 16.78 -41.15 0.95
N LEU A 492 15.48 -40.84 1.09
CA LEU A 492 14.92 -40.27 2.33
C LEU A 492 15.05 -41.19 3.56
N SER A 493 15.35 -42.49 3.38
CA SER A 493 15.73 -43.36 4.50
C SER A 493 16.99 -42.87 5.22
N VAL A 494 17.94 -42.27 4.51
CA VAL A 494 19.16 -41.70 5.11
C VAL A 494 18.83 -40.44 5.93
N LEU A 495 17.90 -39.62 5.45
CA LEU A 495 17.40 -38.47 6.21
C LEU A 495 16.78 -38.91 7.55
N ARG A 496 15.97 -39.98 7.55
CA ARG A 496 15.44 -40.57 8.78
C ARG A 496 16.55 -41.00 9.73
N ASP A 497 17.61 -41.62 9.22
CA ASP A 497 18.74 -42.05 10.03
C ASP A 497 19.50 -40.86 10.62
N ILE A 498 19.68 -39.77 9.87
CA ILE A 498 20.26 -38.50 10.35
C ILE A 498 19.45 -37.94 11.50
N ILE A 499 18.11 -37.85 11.34
CA ILE A 499 17.21 -37.30 12.36
C ILE A 499 17.27 -38.13 13.64
N ALA A 500 17.25 -39.47 13.51
CA ALA A 500 17.31 -40.38 14.64
C ALA A 500 18.65 -40.32 15.38
N GLU A 501 19.76 -40.26 14.64
CA GLU A 501 21.11 -40.14 15.22
C GLU A 501 21.29 -38.79 15.94
N ALA A 502 20.86 -37.70 15.30
CA ALA A 502 20.86 -36.38 15.91
C ALA A 502 20.02 -36.36 17.20
N GLY A 503 18.85 -37.00 17.20
CA GLY A 503 17.97 -37.09 18.37
C GLY A 503 18.62 -37.86 19.53
N ARG A 504 19.33 -38.97 19.26
CA ARG A 504 20.10 -39.71 20.28
C ARG A 504 21.21 -38.88 20.91
N ARG A 505 21.79 -37.96 20.16
CA ARG A 505 22.90 -37.11 20.59
C ARG A 505 22.47 -35.74 21.15
N GLY A 506 21.16 -35.44 21.15
CA GLY A 506 20.67 -34.13 21.57
C GLY A 506 21.09 -33.03 20.59
N ILE A 507 20.84 -33.22 19.29
CA ILE A 507 21.19 -32.28 18.23
C ILE A 507 19.91 -31.85 17.50
N TRP A 508 19.74 -30.54 17.31
CA TRP A 508 18.66 -30.01 16.49
C TRP A 508 18.92 -30.25 15.01
N VAL A 509 17.90 -30.70 14.28
CA VAL A 509 17.91 -30.78 12.83
C VAL A 509 16.94 -29.73 12.30
N VAL A 510 17.46 -28.77 11.53
CA VAL A 510 16.65 -27.79 10.81
C VAL A 510 16.72 -28.10 9.33
N LEU A 511 15.57 -28.37 8.75
CA LEU A 511 15.42 -28.76 7.35
C LEU A 511 14.81 -27.60 6.57
N ASP A 512 15.59 -26.96 5.70
CA ASP A 512 15.13 -25.87 4.84
C ASP A 512 14.64 -26.42 3.49
N GLU A 513 13.34 -26.32 3.27
CA GLU A 513 12.67 -26.72 2.03
C GLU A 513 12.14 -25.54 1.22
N SER A 514 12.54 -24.32 1.56
CA SER A 514 12.03 -23.09 0.92
C SER A 514 12.27 -23.06 -0.59
N ALA A 515 13.38 -23.63 -1.05
CA ALA A 515 13.70 -23.72 -2.48
C ALA A 515 12.72 -24.62 -3.26
N PHE A 516 11.98 -25.49 -2.58
CA PHE A 516 11.08 -26.47 -3.20
C PHE A 516 9.62 -26.28 -2.79
N PHE A 517 9.35 -25.49 -1.76
CA PHE A 517 7.98 -25.15 -1.37
C PHE A 517 7.40 -24.09 -2.31
N ASN A 518 6.25 -24.41 -2.92
CA ASN A 518 5.46 -23.45 -3.67
C ASN A 518 4.01 -23.57 -3.20
N ILE A 519 3.34 -22.42 -3.06
CA ILE A 519 1.92 -22.39 -2.77
C ILE A 519 1.20 -22.61 -4.11
N THR A 520 0.77 -23.84 -4.36
CA THR A 520 0.17 -24.22 -5.65
C THR A 520 -1.27 -24.69 -5.49
N GLY A 521 -2.04 -24.55 -6.58
CA GLY A 521 -3.26 -25.33 -6.80
C GLY A 521 -2.98 -26.76 -7.29
N GLU A 522 -1.79 -27.02 -7.84
CA GLU A 522 -1.31 -28.31 -8.34
C GLU A 522 -0.14 -28.83 -7.49
N VAL A 523 -0.32 -29.97 -6.82
CA VAL A 523 0.72 -30.57 -5.96
C VAL A 523 1.71 -31.32 -6.85
N GLU A 524 3.01 -30.97 -6.81
CA GLU A 524 4.04 -31.81 -7.44
C GLU A 524 4.04 -33.20 -6.75
N PRO A 525 4.04 -34.33 -7.48
CA PRO A 525 4.16 -35.65 -6.87
C PRO A 525 5.57 -35.83 -6.26
N LEU A 526 5.67 -36.52 -5.11
CA LEU A 526 6.92 -36.78 -4.37
C LEU A 526 7.53 -35.56 -3.66
N THR A 527 6.69 -34.79 -2.98
CA THR A 527 7.21 -33.76 -2.08
C THR A 527 7.73 -34.38 -0.78
N LEU A 528 8.78 -33.78 -0.19
CA LEU A 528 9.27 -34.17 1.13
C LEU A 528 8.16 -34.16 2.19
N PHE A 529 7.08 -33.41 1.95
CA PHE A 529 5.90 -33.41 2.78
C PHE A 529 5.21 -34.78 2.89
N GLU A 530 5.09 -35.55 1.79
CA GLU A 530 4.48 -36.88 1.84
C GLU A 530 5.30 -37.85 2.71
N PHE A 531 6.63 -37.71 2.66
CA PHE A 531 7.52 -38.45 3.53
C PHE A 531 7.34 -38.02 4.99
N LEU A 532 7.43 -36.71 5.28
CA LEU A 532 7.24 -36.18 6.63
C LEU A 532 5.86 -36.52 7.22
N ALA A 533 4.81 -36.62 6.40
CA ALA A 533 3.47 -37.01 6.83
C ALA A 533 3.35 -38.50 7.20
N ARG A 534 4.20 -39.36 6.63
CA ARG A 534 4.23 -40.81 6.91
C ARG A 534 5.21 -41.20 8.01
N GLU A 535 6.18 -40.34 8.29
CA GLU A 535 7.19 -40.59 9.30
C GLU A 535 6.69 -40.24 10.72
N PRO A 536 7.14 -40.97 11.75
CA PRO A 536 6.86 -40.59 13.14
C PRO A 536 7.41 -39.20 13.48
N TYR A 537 6.70 -38.48 14.33
CA TYR A 537 7.16 -37.19 14.86
C TYR A 537 8.53 -37.31 15.53
N ALA A 538 9.45 -36.42 15.15
CA ALA A 538 10.77 -36.29 15.75
C ALA A 538 10.87 -34.96 16.53
N PRO A 539 11.06 -34.97 17.86
CA PRO A 539 11.06 -33.76 18.68
C PRO A 539 12.27 -32.83 18.45
N ASN A 540 13.31 -33.33 17.77
CA ASN A 540 14.51 -32.58 17.43
C ASN A 540 14.52 -32.06 15.98
N LEU A 541 13.43 -32.24 15.22
CA LEU A 541 13.30 -31.77 13.85
C LEU A 541 12.42 -30.52 13.79
N VAL A 542 12.95 -29.47 13.18
CA VAL A 542 12.18 -28.28 12.75
C VAL A 542 12.30 -28.17 11.24
N VAL A 543 11.18 -28.07 10.54
CA VAL A 543 11.17 -27.82 9.10
C VAL A 543 10.86 -26.35 8.85
N LEU A 544 11.65 -25.74 7.97
CA LEU A 544 11.60 -24.33 7.62
C LEU A 544 11.09 -24.21 6.17
N TYR A 545 9.99 -23.50 6.00
CA TYR A 545 9.38 -23.19 4.71
C TYR A 545 9.25 -21.68 4.52
N GLY A 546 10.16 -21.08 3.78
CA GLY A 546 10.05 -19.71 3.29
C GLY A 546 9.09 -19.63 2.10
N LEU A 547 8.14 -18.71 2.14
CA LEU A 547 7.19 -18.43 1.06
C LEU A 547 7.83 -17.56 -0.03
N VAL A 548 9.00 -17.96 -0.51
CA VAL A 548 9.89 -17.16 -1.38
C VAL A 548 9.51 -17.19 -2.87
N LYS A 549 8.57 -18.06 -3.26
CA LYS A 549 8.09 -18.20 -4.65
C LYS A 549 6.79 -17.42 -4.90
N ASN A 550 6.61 -16.30 -4.22
CA ASN A 550 5.45 -15.44 -4.42
C ASN A 550 5.55 -14.70 -5.75
N ALA A 551 4.69 -15.04 -6.72
CA ALA A 551 4.68 -14.41 -8.04
C ALA A 551 4.08 -13.00 -8.04
N VAL A 552 3.27 -12.65 -7.04
CA VAL A 552 2.62 -11.34 -6.94
C VAL A 552 3.56 -10.33 -6.29
N TRP A 553 4.05 -10.66 -5.09
CA TRP A 553 5.04 -9.87 -4.37
C TRP A 553 6.16 -10.74 -3.80
N PRO A 554 7.23 -10.99 -4.58
CA PRO A 554 8.37 -11.81 -4.13
C PRO A 554 9.01 -11.39 -2.80
N ASP A 555 8.86 -10.14 -2.40
CA ASP A 555 9.40 -9.56 -1.17
C ASP A 555 8.43 -9.60 0.01
N LEU A 556 7.15 -9.94 -0.18
CA LEU A 556 6.25 -10.32 0.92
C LEU A 556 6.61 -11.74 1.38
N GLU A 557 7.84 -11.95 1.83
CA GLU A 557 8.27 -13.23 2.38
C GLU A 557 7.59 -13.47 3.74
N LEU A 558 7.31 -14.74 4.05
CA LEU A 558 7.08 -15.25 5.39
C LEU A 558 7.80 -16.59 5.51
N THR A 559 8.21 -16.96 6.72
CA THR A 559 8.84 -18.25 6.99
C THR A 559 8.06 -19.03 8.03
N LEU A 560 7.66 -20.24 7.68
CA LEU A 560 6.97 -21.17 8.56
C LEU A 560 8.00 -22.10 9.21
N LEU A 561 8.00 -22.20 10.54
CA LEU A 561 8.73 -23.21 11.30
C LEU A 561 7.73 -24.22 11.84
N LEU A 562 7.93 -25.51 11.53
CA LEU A 562 7.04 -26.58 11.96
C LEU A 562 7.69 -27.98 11.94
N PRO A 563 7.37 -28.85 12.89
CA PRO A 563 6.73 -28.52 14.17
C PRO A 563 7.71 -27.77 15.09
N VAL A 564 7.20 -26.86 15.92
CA VAL A 564 7.96 -26.18 16.98
C VAL A 564 7.42 -26.63 18.33
N PRO A 565 8.21 -27.35 19.15
CA PRO A 565 7.76 -27.77 20.48
C PRO A 565 7.64 -26.56 21.42
N GLU A 566 6.73 -26.65 22.40
CA GLU A 566 6.37 -25.54 23.29
C GLU A 566 7.57 -24.83 23.95
N PRO A 567 8.60 -25.53 24.51
CA PRO A 567 9.75 -24.84 25.10
C PRO A 567 10.54 -24.01 24.08
N LEU A 568 10.71 -24.53 22.86
CA LEU A 568 11.39 -23.81 21.78
C LEU A 568 10.53 -22.64 21.30
N ARG A 569 9.21 -22.79 21.22
CA ARG A 569 8.30 -21.69 20.86
C ARG A 569 8.43 -20.52 21.83
N ALA A 570 8.41 -20.76 23.14
CA ALA A 570 8.57 -19.70 24.13
C ALA A 570 9.92 -18.98 24.00
N ASP A 571 11.00 -19.72 23.74
CA ASP A 571 12.32 -19.14 23.48
C ASP A 571 12.35 -18.35 22.16
N LEU A 572 11.65 -18.81 21.11
CA LEU A 572 11.51 -18.09 19.85
C LEU A 572 10.67 -16.82 19.98
N GLU A 573 9.64 -16.80 20.84
CA GLU A 573 8.86 -15.58 21.14
C GLU A 573 9.75 -14.53 21.84
N VAL A 574 10.58 -14.93 22.81
CA VAL A 574 11.57 -14.02 23.44
C VAL A 574 12.57 -13.50 22.39
N ALA A 575 13.13 -14.39 21.58
CA ALA A 575 14.04 -14.03 20.49
C ALA A 575 13.39 -13.05 19.50
N ALA A 576 12.14 -13.31 19.14
CA ALA A 576 11.37 -12.49 18.22
C ALA A 576 11.03 -11.14 18.80
N GLU A 577 10.84 -11.01 20.12
CA GLU A 577 10.55 -9.72 20.75
C GLU A 577 11.81 -8.85 20.88
N VAL A 578 12.96 -9.41 21.27
CA VAL A 578 14.23 -8.64 21.41
C VAL A 578 14.89 -8.29 20.08
N THR A 579 14.55 -8.99 19.01
CA THR A 579 14.98 -8.65 17.63
C THR A 579 13.85 -8.01 16.82
N TYR A 580 12.65 -8.04 17.38
CA TYR A 580 11.40 -7.56 16.82
C TYR A 580 11.05 -8.16 15.46
N SER A 581 11.36 -9.44 15.30
CA SER A 581 11.06 -10.25 14.13
C SER A 581 9.59 -10.67 14.08
N ARG A 582 8.69 -9.71 14.24
CA ARG A 582 7.25 -9.88 14.04
C ARG A 582 6.91 -9.70 12.57
N ILE A 583 6.02 -10.54 12.05
CA ILE A 583 5.55 -10.46 10.68
C ILE A 583 4.79 -9.16 10.41
N SER A 584 4.76 -8.73 9.16
CA SER A 584 3.88 -7.64 8.73
C SER A 584 2.43 -8.14 8.64
N THR A 585 1.52 -7.37 9.21
CA THR A 585 0.07 -7.63 9.14
C THR A 585 -0.42 -7.61 7.69
N LEU A 586 0.19 -6.79 6.84
CA LEU A 586 -0.10 -6.77 5.41
C LEU A 586 0.27 -8.10 4.74
N ALA A 587 1.46 -8.64 5.03
CA ALA A 587 1.90 -9.93 4.51
C ALA A 587 1.01 -11.06 5.03
N GLN A 588 0.66 -11.04 6.33
CA GLN A 588 -0.27 -12.01 6.90
C GLN A 588 -1.62 -11.98 6.19
N TRP A 589 -2.22 -10.79 5.99
CA TRP A 589 -3.52 -10.67 5.31
C TRP A 589 -3.48 -11.13 3.85
N PHE A 590 -2.36 -10.90 3.16
CA PHE A 590 -2.16 -11.42 1.81
C PHE A 590 -2.23 -12.95 1.81
N TYR A 591 -1.44 -13.61 2.66
CA TYR A 591 -1.43 -15.07 2.70
C TYR A 591 -2.70 -15.66 3.32
N GLU A 592 -3.34 -15.01 4.31
CA GLU A 592 -4.66 -15.40 4.83
C GLU A 592 -5.69 -15.51 3.70
N ARG A 593 -5.70 -14.51 2.81
CA ARG A 593 -6.55 -14.56 1.62
C ARG A 593 -6.13 -15.69 0.70
N THR A 594 -4.84 -15.79 0.34
CA THR A 594 -4.36 -16.84 -0.57
C THR A 594 -4.75 -18.23 -0.07
N PHE A 595 -4.55 -18.53 1.21
CA PHE A 595 -4.98 -19.81 1.80
C PHE A 595 -6.50 -19.94 1.87
N SER A 596 -7.25 -18.84 2.03
CA SER A 596 -8.71 -18.88 2.03
C SER A 596 -9.24 -19.29 0.66
N ASP A 597 -8.69 -18.67 -0.39
CA ASP A 597 -9.01 -18.98 -1.78
C ASP A 597 -8.68 -20.45 -2.07
N LEU A 598 -7.47 -20.93 -1.73
CA LEU A 598 -7.06 -22.33 -1.92
C LEU A 598 -7.91 -23.35 -1.14
N LEU A 599 -8.38 -22.99 0.05
CA LEU A 599 -9.24 -23.85 0.85
C LEU A 599 -10.70 -23.83 0.38
N SER A 600 -11.13 -22.81 -0.37
CA SER A 600 -12.50 -22.68 -0.89
C SER A 600 -12.79 -23.57 -2.10
N PHE A 601 -11.77 -23.91 -2.90
CA PHE A 601 -11.91 -24.71 -4.12
C PHE A 601 -12.24 -26.19 -3.88
N ARG A 602 -12.22 -26.68 -2.62
CA ARG A 602 -12.53 -28.09 -2.31
C ARG A 602 -13.67 -28.21 -1.31
N ILE A 603 -14.69 -28.98 -1.72
CA ILE A 603 -15.97 -29.21 -1.01
C ILE A 603 -15.72 -29.78 0.41
N SER A 604 -16.52 -29.27 1.35
CA SER A 604 -16.74 -29.67 2.74
C SER A 604 -16.19 -31.04 3.18
N PHE A 605 -15.26 -31.01 4.13
CA PHE A 605 -14.85 -32.15 4.97
C PHE A 605 -14.84 -31.72 6.45
N ALA A 606 -14.98 -32.69 7.35
CA ALA A 606 -15.04 -32.50 8.81
C ALA A 606 -13.85 -31.69 9.36
N GLU A 607 -14.02 -31.10 10.55
CA GLU A 607 -12.91 -30.51 11.30
C GLU A 607 -11.79 -31.55 11.47
N PRO A 608 -10.52 -31.17 11.28
CA PRO A 608 -9.42 -32.10 11.44
C PRO A 608 -9.31 -32.59 12.90
N GLU A 609 -9.04 -33.89 13.07
CA GLU A 609 -8.78 -34.45 14.40
C GLU A 609 -7.46 -33.90 14.95
N PRO A 610 -7.40 -33.53 16.25
CA PRO A 610 -6.17 -33.03 16.84
C PRO A 610 -5.03 -34.05 16.71
N PRO A 611 -3.77 -33.61 16.53
CA PRO A 611 -2.64 -34.52 16.46
C PRO A 611 -2.52 -35.34 17.76
N GLY A 612 -2.11 -36.60 17.62
CA GLY A 612 -1.84 -37.46 18.77
C GLY A 612 -0.72 -36.90 19.67
N PRO A 613 -0.60 -37.39 20.91
CA PRO A 613 0.39 -36.90 21.87
C PRO A 613 1.82 -37.03 21.33
N ARG A 614 2.58 -35.92 21.41
CA ARG A 614 3.98 -35.86 20.98
C ARG A 614 4.89 -36.53 22.03
N ARG A 615 5.95 -37.19 21.57
CA ARG A 615 6.94 -37.84 22.44
C ARG A 615 8.00 -36.83 22.88
N SER A 616 8.49 -36.96 24.11
CA SER A 616 9.65 -36.22 24.59
C SER A 616 10.93 -36.65 23.86
N PRO A 617 11.92 -35.76 23.69
CA PRO A 617 13.20 -36.12 23.12
C PRO A 617 13.95 -37.13 24.01
N VAL A 618 14.67 -38.05 23.36
CA VAL A 618 15.44 -39.10 24.05
C VAL A 618 16.59 -38.50 24.85
N SER A 619 17.28 -37.52 24.25
CA SER A 619 18.35 -36.75 24.87
C SER A 619 17.93 -35.30 24.99
N PRO A 620 18.30 -34.58 26.07
CA PRO A 620 18.00 -33.16 26.22
C PRO A 620 18.51 -32.37 25.02
N LEU A 621 17.65 -31.52 24.46
CA LEU A 621 18.03 -30.68 23.32
C LEU A 621 18.71 -29.39 23.79
N PRO A 622 19.66 -28.83 23.00
CA PRO A 622 20.39 -27.63 23.37
C PRO A 622 19.46 -26.43 23.54
N ARG A 623 19.71 -25.68 24.61
CA ARG A 623 19.09 -24.39 24.93
C ARG A 623 20.19 -23.44 25.36
N SER A 624 20.34 -22.30 24.69
CA SER A 624 21.47 -21.40 24.91
C SER A 624 21.43 -20.76 26.30
N SER A 625 22.60 -20.40 26.83
CA SER A 625 22.70 -19.55 28.03
C SER A 625 22.15 -18.14 27.79
N ARG A 626 22.30 -17.63 26.56
CA ARG A 626 21.81 -16.31 26.13
C ARG A 626 20.30 -16.19 26.26
N ILE A 627 19.54 -17.15 25.70
CA ILE A 627 18.08 -17.09 25.75
C ILE A 627 17.57 -17.30 27.17
N ARG A 628 18.26 -18.15 27.96
CA ARG A 628 17.97 -18.32 29.39
C ARG A 628 18.10 -17.00 30.14
N ALA A 629 19.20 -16.26 29.94
CA ALA A 629 19.39 -14.95 30.54
C ALA A 629 18.33 -13.93 30.08
N LEU A 630 18.02 -13.90 28.78
CA LEU A 630 17.00 -13.01 28.23
C LEU A 630 15.61 -13.31 28.81
N SER A 631 15.20 -14.58 28.87
CA SER A 631 13.91 -14.99 29.44
C SER A 631 13.73 -14.65 30.92
N GLY A 632 14.83 -14.35 31.64
CA GLY A 632 14.81 -13.92 33.03
C GLY A 632 14.51 -12.43 33.23
N PHE A 633 14.48 -11.62 32.17
CA PHE A 633 14.12 -10.21 32.31
C PHE A 633 12.64 -10.05 32.67
N PRO A 634 12.26 -9.06 33.51
CA PRO A 634 10.86 -8.81 33.87
C PRO A 634 9.92 -8.61 32.67
N ALA A 635 10.47 -8.17 31.54
CA ALA A 635 9.74 -8.01 30.28
C ALA A 635 9.14 -9.30 29.71
N PHE A 636 9.71 -10.47 30.08
CA PHE A 636 9.29 -11.79 29.60
C PHE A 636 8.72 -12.66 30.73
N ALA A 637 8.35 -12.04 31.86
CA ALA A 637 7.65 -12.74 32.91
C ALA A 637 6.34 -13.35 32.38
N PRO A 638 5.88 -14.50 32.92
CA PRO A 638 4.63 -15.11 32.50
C PRO A 638 3.45 -14.13 32.50
N LYS A 639 2.58 -14.24 31.50
CA LYS A 639 1.36 -13.42 31.40
C LYS A 639 0.53 -13.59 32.67
N VAL A 640 0.12 -12.47 33.28
CA VAL A 640 -0.67 -12.46 34.54
C VAL A 640 -2.17 -12.65 34.31
N PHE A 641 -2.61 -12.76 33.05
CA PHE A 641 -4.01 -12.79 32.65
C PHE A 641 -4.33 -14.00 31.77
N ARG A 642 -5.62 -14.35 31.68
CA ARG A 642 -6.11 -15.41 30.80
C ARG A 642 -6.60 -14.78 29.49
N GLU A 643 -6.19 -15.33 28.35
CA GLU A 643 -6.58 -14.79 27.03
C GLU A 643 -8.06 -15.04 26.70
N ASP A 644 -8.68 -16.05 27.31
CA ASP A 644 -10.10 -16.41 27.16
C ASP A 644 -11.04 -15.60 28.07
N ASP A 645 -10.52 -14.63 28.82
CA ASP A 645 -11.32 -13.77 29.69
C ASP A 645 -12.13 -12.76 28.88
N ALA A 646 -13.45 -12.94 28.86
CA ALA A 646 -14.39 -12.09 28.12
C ALA A 646 -14.43 -10.64 28.63
N GLU A 647 -14.01 -10.40 29.88
CA GLU A 647 -14.03 -9.08 30.52
C GLU A 647 -12.67 -8.37 30.49
N LEU A 648 -11.66 -8.99 29.84
CA LEU A 648 -10.28 -8.53 29.75
C LEU A 648 -10.17 -7.14 29.09
N VAL A 649 -9.47 -6.23 29.76
CA VAL A 649 -9.01 -4.97 29.17
C VAL A 649 -7.49 -4.85 29.32
N ARG A 650 -6.78 -4.83 28.20
CA ARG A 650 -5.32 -4.73 28.14
C ARG A 650 -4.91 -3.26 28.08
N LEU A 651 -4.29 -2.74 29.14
CA LEU A 651 -3.62 -1.43 29.15
C LEU A 651 -2.09 -1.58 29.22
N ASP A 652 -1.59 -2.80 29.04
CA ASP A 652 -0.18 -3.13 29.12
C ASP A 652 0.52 -3.16 27.75
N TYR A 653 -0.24 -3.23 26.65
CA TYR A 653 0.31 -3.33 25.30
C TYR A 653 0.39 -1.97 24.61
N GLY A 654 1.61 -1.54 24.24
CA GLY A 654 1.90 -0.19 23.74
C GLY A 654 1.48 0.08 22.31
N GLU A 655 0.30 -0.36 21.89
CA GLU A 655 -0.26 -0.18 20.55
C GLU A 655 -1.17 1.05 20.47
N ASN A 656 -1.14 1.75 19.34
CA ASN A 656 -2.12 2.79 19.04
C ASN A 656 -3.27 2.15 18.25
N GLU A 657 -4.38 1.84 18.93
CA GLU A 657 -5.59 1.27 18.30
C GLU A 657 -6.48 2.36 17.65
N GLY A 658 -5.87 3.47 17.22
CA GLY A 658 -6.52 4.54 16.47
C GLY A 658 -6.59 4.26 14.96
N PRO A 659 -7.39 5.04 14.21
CA PRO A 659 -7.48 4.90 12.77
C PRO A 659 -6.19 5.33 12.07
N LEU A 660 -5.93 4.78 10.89
CA LEU A 660 -4.83 5.20 10.01
C LEU A 660 -5.09 6.59 9.40
N PRO A 661 -4.03 7.39 9.11
CA PRO A 661 -4.16 8.58 8.29
C PRO A 661 -4.64 8.23 6.88
N GLN A 662 -5.54 9.05 6.31
CA GLN A 662 -6.06 8.85 4.96
C GLN A 662 -4.94 8.73 3.91
N SER A 663 -3.90 9.57 4.01
CA SER A 663 -2.76 9.51 3.08
C SER A 663 -2.00 8.19 3.16
N LEU A 664 -1.93 7.54 4.32
CA LEU A 664 -1.31 6.22 4.43
C LEU A 664 -2.21 5.13 3.82
N VAL A 665 -3.53 5.24 4.00
CA VAL A 665 -4.52 4.34 3.36
C VAL A 665 -4.44 4.45 1.84
N GLU A 666 -4.46 5.67 1.29
CA GLU A 666 -4.27 5.92 -0.14
C GLU A 666 -2.94 5.34 -0.64
N GLY A 667 -1.86 5.61 0.09
CA GLY A 667 -0.52 5.11 -0.22
C GLY A 667 -0.44 3.58 -0.25
N LEU A 668 -1.12 2.88 0.67
CA LEU A 668 -1.18 1.41 0.69
C LEU A 668 -1.89 0.85 -0.54
N ILE A 669 -3.03 1.42 -0.89
CA ILE A 669 -3.82 0.98 -2.05
C ILE A 669 -3.06 1.26 -3.35
N ALA A 670 -2.51 2.47 -3.50
CA ALA A 670 -1.72 2.84 -4.68
C ALA A 670 -0.47 1.97 -4.82
N ALA A 671 0.28 1.76 -3.73
CA ALA A 671 1.49 0.94 -3.74
C ALA A 671 1.21 -0.54 -4.04
N ALA A 672 0.09 -1.07 -3.55
CA ALA A 672 -0.30 -2.45 -3.81
C ALA A 672 -0.87 -2.62 -5.23
N ALA A 673 -1.54 -1.61 -5.81
CA ALA A 673 -2.03 -1.68 -7.19
C ALA A 673 -0.91 -1.51 -8.24
N ALA A 674 0.14 -0.75 -7.90
CA ALA A 674 1.18 -0.37 -8.84
C ALA A 674 1.92 -1.58 -9.45
N PRO A 675 2.35 -1.49 -10.73
CA PRO A 675 3.26 -2.46 -11.31
C PRO A 675 4.53 -2.62 -10.49
N ARG A 676 5.05 -3.85 -10.48
CA ARG A 676 6.36 -4.15 -9.94
C ARG A 676 7.38 -4.06 -11.07
N GLU A 677 8.37 -3.19 -10.89
CA GLU A 677 9.57 -3.14 -11.73
C GLU A 677 10.75 -3.60 -10.88
N ASP A 678 11.63 -4.43 -11.45
CA ASP A 678 12.85 -4.84 -10.76
C ASP A 678 13.73 -3.63 -10.45
N LYS A 679 14.20 -3.53 -9.20
CA LYS A 679 15.02 -2.40 -8.68
C LYS A 679 14.31 -1.04 -8.63
N ALA A 680 12.98 -1.00 -8.65
CA ALA A 680 12.25 0.25 -8.50
C ALA A 680 12.62 0.98 -7.20
N GLN A 681 12.93 2.27 -7.30
CA GLN A 681 13.17 3.12 -6.14
C GLN A 681 11.87 3.29 -5.34
N THR A 682 11.99 3.37 -4.01
CA THR A 682 10.83 3.57 -3.12
C THR A 682 10.56 5.04 -2.82
N GLY A 683 11.58 5.90 -2.94
CA GLY A 683 11.53 7.31 -2.50
C GLY A 683 11.41 7.48 -0.98
N LEU A 684 11.52 6.40 -0.20
CA LEU A 684 11.27 6.45 1.25
C LEU A 684 12.33 7.27 1.98
N THR A 685 13.60 7.11 1.63
CA THR A 685 14.69 7.85 2.28
C THR A 685 14.62 9.34 2.02
N GLU A 686 14.27 9.73 0.80
CA GLU A 686 14.10 11.12 0.38
C GLU A 686 12.93 11.79 1.11
N THR A 687 11.80 11.09 1.20
CA THR A 687 10.61 11.60 1.89
C THR A 687 10.80 11.62 3.41
N VAL A 688 11.49 10.65 4.00
CA VAL A 688 11.91 10.69 5.42
C VAL A 688 12.87 11.86 5.69
N ALA A 689 13.82 12.14 4.80
CA ALA A 689 14.70 13.30 4.93
C ALA A 689 13.91 14.62 4.91
N ALA A 690 12.91 14.76 4.04
CA ALA A 690 12.01 15.91 4.03
C ALA A 690 11.21 16.02 5.34
N TYR A 691 10.66 14.90 5.84
CA TYR A 691 9.97 14.85 7.12
C TYR A 691 10.88 15.27 8.29
N LEU A 692 12.12 14.81 8.33
CA LEU A 692 13.10 15.19 9.36
C LEU A 692 13.49 16.67 9.28
N LEU A 693 13.59 17.22 8.07
CA LEU A 693 13.83 18.64 7.87
C LEU A 693 12.70 19.49 8.45
N GLU A 694 11.44 19.17 8.12
CA GLU A 694 10.30 19.96 8.58
C GLU A 694 10.03 19.79 10.08
N THR A 695 10.19 18.57 10.62
CA THR A 695 9.82 18.28 12.02
C THR A 695 10.94 18.51 13.02
N ARG A 696 12.21 18.42 12.61
CA ARG A 696 13.39 18.49 13.49
C ARG A 696 14.45 19.48 13.00
N ALA A 697 14.14 20.30 11.99
CA ALA A 697 15.05 21.28 11.41
C ALA A 697 16.43 20.69 11.01
N ALA A 698 16.48 19.38 10.71
CA ALA A 698 17.71 18.64 10.49
C ALA A 698 17.74 18.06 9.06
N ARG A 699 18.76 18.45 8.30
CA ARG A 699 19.00 17.90 6.96
C ARG A 699 19.78 16.58 7.08
N TYR A 700 19.33 15.59 6.32
CA TYR A 700 19.98 14.30 6.12
C TYR A 700 20.03 13.97 4.64
N SER A 701 21.09 13.30 4.19
CA SER A 701 21.11 12.65 2.88
C SER A 701 20.59 11.21 2.97
N PRO A 702 20.16 10.57 1.86
CA PRO A 702 19.70 9.18 1.89
C PRO A 702 20.71 8.19 2.49
N GLU A 703 22.01 8.42 2.34
CA GLU A 703 23.07 7.55 2.88
C GLU A 703 23.18 7.60 4.40
N GLU A 704 22.67 8.68 5.01
CA GLU A 704 22.61 8.92 6.46
C GLU A 704 21.36 8.29 7.09
N LEU A 705 20.50 7.66 6.28
CA LEU A 705 19.27 7.00 6.69
C LEU A 705 19.37 5.48 6.51
N VAL A 706 18.86 4.74 7.50
CA VAL A 706 18.68 3.28 7.43
C VAL A 706 17.22 2.99 7.71
N VAL A 707 16.57 2.25 6.81
CA VAL A 707 15.17 1.84 6.97
C VAL A 707 15.11 0.34 7.23
N ALA A 708 14.16 -0.10 8.05
CA ALA A 708 13.97 -1.50 8.40
C ALA A 708 12.52 -1.81 8.82
N PRO A 709 12.15 -3.10 8.95
CA PRO A 709 10.87 -3.57 9.48
C PRO A 709 10.51 -3.17 10.94
N GLY A 710 10.51 -1.87 11.24
CA GLY A 710 10.30 -1.30 12.57
C GLY A 710 11.57 -0.71 13.19
N VAL A 711 11.42 -0.08 14.36
CA VAL A 711 12.54 0.57 15.09
C VAL A 711 13.45 -0.42 15.81
N TRP A 712 12.88 -1.48 16.38
CA TRP A 712 13.65 -2.43 17.19
C TRP A 712 14.70 -3.23 16.43
N PRO A 713 14.50 -3.68 15.17
CA PRO A 713 15.58 -4.26 14.39
C PRO A 713 16.72 -3.25 14.21
N LEU A 714 16.42 -1.96 14.05
CA LEU A 714 17.45 -0.91 13.99
C LEU A 714 18.22 -0.77 15.30
N ILE A 715 17.55 -0.83 16.46
CA ILE A 715 18.20 -0.80 17.78
C ILE A 715 19.12 -2.01 17.96
N HIS A 716 18.61 -3.22 17.72
CA HIS A 716 19.39 -4.45 17.84
C HIS A 716 20.62 -4.41 16.92
N HIS A 717 20.43 -4.09 15.65
CA HIS A 717 21.51 -4.08 14.66
C HIS A 717 22.45 -2.88 14.82
N PHE A 718 22.02 -1.78 15.44
CA PHE A 718 22.91 -0.74 15.93
C PHE A 718 23.89 -1.28 16.98
N GLY A 719 23.41 -2.07 17.95
CA GLY A 719 24.27 -2.74 18.92
C GLY A 719 25.28 -3.70 18.28
N VAL A 720 24.82 -4.51 17.32
CA VAL A 720 25.69 -5.43 16.54
C VAL A 720 26.74 -4.66 15.75
N ALA A 721 26.35 -3.60 15.03
CA ALA A 721 27.25 -2.74 14.26
C ALA A 721 28.28 -2.05 15.15
N LEU A 722 27.86 -1.56 16.32
CA LEU A 722 28.75 -0.91 17.28
C LEU A 722 29.79 -1.90 17.82
N ARG A 723 29.39 -3.14 18.16
CA ARG A 723 30.31 -4.20 18.58
C ARG A 723 31.35 -4.51 17.52
N ARG A 724 30.93 -4.67 16.25
CA ARG A 724 31.83 -4.92 15.13
C ARG A 724 32.83 -3.78 14.96
N ARG A 725 32.36 -2.54 14.97
CA ARG A 725 33.20 -1.35 14.78
C ARG A 725 34.20 -1.16 15.92
N LEU A 726 33.80 -1.46 17.16
CA LEU A 726 34.68 -1.32 18.33
C LEU A 726 35.65 -2.50 18.50
N GLY A 727 35.36 -3.67 17.90
CA GLY A 727 36.15 -4.89 18.11
C GLY A 727 36.11 -5.43 19.55
N ARG A 728 35.22 -4.89 20.40
CA ARG A 728 35.00 -5.27 21.80
C ARG A 728 33.53 -5.14 22.16
N VAL A 729 33.16 -5.64 23.34
CA VAL A 729 31.81 -5.48 23.89
C VAL A 729 31.52 -3.98 24.11
N PRO A 730 30.47 -3.41 23.48
CA PRO A 730 30.05 -2.03 23.72
C PRO A 730 29.39 -1.87 25.09
N ARG A 731 29.62 -0.74 25.74
CA ARG A 731 28.95 -0.35 26.98
C ARG A 731 27.83 0.64 26.67
N VAL A 732 26.59 0.25 26.93
CA VAL A 732 25.40 1.04 26.63
C VAL A 732 24.74 1.44 27.95
N PHE A 733 24.51 2.74 28.13
CA PHE A 733 23.76 3.27 29.26
C PHE A 733 22.33 3.58 28.83
N VAL A 734 21.34 2.95 29.46
CA VAL A 734 19.92 3.17 29.21
C VAL A 734 19.33 4.02 30.34
N VAL A 735 18.79 5.18 29.99
CA VAL A 735 18.21 6.10 30.98
C VAL A 735 16.89 5.54 31.50
N THR A 736 16.75 5.41 32.83
CA THR A 736 15.54 4.93 33.50
C THR A 736 14.65 6.08 33.99
N PRO A 737 13.32 5.85 34.10
CA PRO A 737 12.58 4.64 33.69
C PRO A 737 12.56 4.45 32.17
N CYS A 738 12.58 3.21 31.70
CA CYS A 738 12.67 2.86 30.27
C CYS A 738 11.71 1.73 29.88
N TYR A 739 11.54 1.53 28.57
CA TYR A 739 10.75 0.43 28.03
C TYR A 739 11.41 -0.91 28.41
N GLY A 740 10.67 -1.83 29.03
CA GLY A 740 11.23 -3.07 29.60
C GLY A 740 12.00 -3.96 28.62
N VAL A 741 11.69 -3.91 27.31
CA VAL A 741 12.40 -4.68 26.27
C VAL A 741 13.67 -3.98 25.76
N LEU A 742 13.87 -2.70 26.10
CA LEU A 742 15.02 -1.92 25.62
C LEU A 742 16.36 -2.48 26.14
N PRO A 743 16.55 -2.74 27.45
CA PRO A 743 17.77 -3.39 27.95
C PRO A 743 18.04 -4.78 27.32
N PRO A 744 17.09 -5.74 27.32
CA PRO A 744 17.37 -7.07 26.74
C PRO A 744 17.63 -7.04 25.23
N THR A 745 17.14 -6.03 24.49
CA THR A 745 17.49 -5.84 23.06
C THR A 745 18.98 -5.55 22.86
N PHE A 746 19.58 -4.72 23.71
CA PHE A 746 21.02 -4.46 23.63
C PHE A 746 21.84 -5.65 24.14
N VAL A 747 21.36 -6.35 25.17
CA VAL A 747 22.00 -7.59 25.65
C VAL A 747 21.99 -8.65 24.54
N SER A 748 20.88 -8.82 23.81
CA SER A 748 20.80 -9.77 22.69
C SER A 748 21.73 -9.39 21.53
N ALA A 749 22.01 -8.10 21.33
CA ALA A 749 23.01 -7.60 20.38
C ALA A 749 24.47 -7.81 20.85
N GLY A 750 24.67 -8.33 22.06
CA GLY A 750 26.00 -8.57 22.64
C GLY A 750 26.64 -7.33 23.28
N CYS A 751 25.82 -6.38 23.75
CA CYS A 751 26.28 -5.21 24.51
C CYS A 751 26.23 -5.46 26.02
N GLN A 752 27.12 -4.79 26.76
CA GLN A 752 27.00 -4.64 28.20
C GLN A 752 26.06 -3.46 28.49
N VAL A 753 24.98 -3.71 29.20
CA VAL A 753 23.94 -2.70 29.49
C VAL A 753 24.00 -2.28 30.95
N GLU A 754 24.05 -0.98 31.17
CA GLU A 754 23.83 -0.35 32.46
C GLU A 754 22.53 0.47 32.41
N GLN A 755 21.76 0.44 33.50
CA GLN A 755 20.53 1.20 33.65
C GLN A 755 20.67 2.19 34.81
N GLY A 756 20.22 3.42 34.63
CA GLY A 756 20.21 4.43 35.68
C GLY A 756 19.54 5.72 35.25
N THR A 757 19.27 6.60 36.20
CA THR A 757 18.63 7.89 35.94
C THR A 757 19.54 8.83 35.15
N LEU A 758 18.96 9.84 34.51
CA LEU A 758 19.73 10.86 33.81
C LEU A 758 20.68 11.62 34.77
N ALA A 759 20.23 11.90 36.00
CA ALA A 759 21.06 12.55 37.01
C ALA A 759 22.30 11.71 37.38
N GLU A 760 22.14 10.39 37.55
CA GLU A 760 23.27 9.48 37.82
C GLU A 760 24.26 9.44 36.66
N LEU A 761 23.80 9.46 35.41
CA LEU A 761 24.67 9.54 34.24
C LEU A 761 25.48 10.84 34.24
N LEU A 762 24.80 11.98 34.42
CA LEU A 762 25.43 13.30 34.40
C LEU A 762 26.45 13.46 35.53
N GLY A 763 26.19 12.87 36.70
CA GLY A 763 27.11 12.86 37.85
C GLY A 763 28.43 12.11 37.61
N ARG A 764 28.49 11.23 36.59
CA ARG A 764 29.69 10.43 36.26
C ARG A 764 30.62 11.09 35.24
N ARG A 765 30.46 12.40 35.00
CA ARG A 765 31.27 13.16 34.04
C ARG A 765 32.77 12.92 34.29
N GLY A 766 33.49 12.42 33.26
CA GLY A 766 34.92 12.13 33.33
C GLY A 766 35.32 10.76 33.89
N GLN A 767 34.38 9.91 34.30
CA GLN A 767 34.67 8.58 34.87
C GLN A 767 34.01 7.47 34.03
N GLY A 768 34.81 6.82 33.17
CA GLY A 768 34.39 5.60 32.48
C GLY A 768 33.14 5.75 31.60
N ALA A 769 33.12 6.74 30.70
CA ALA A 769 31.97 7.08 29.83
C ALA A 769 31.46 5.93 28.93
N PRO A 770 30.14 5.69 28.85
CA PRO A 770 29.57 4.65 27.99
C PRO A 770 29.90 4.90 26.51
N ASP A 771 29.82 3.88 25.68
CA ASP A 771 29.97 4.03 24.22
C ASP A 771 28.71 4.66 23.59
N ALA A 772 27.54 4.35 24.16
CA ALA A 772 26.26 4.93 23.78
C ALA A 772 25.37 5.18 25.00
N VAL A 773 24.62 6.29 24.95
CA VAL A 773 23.54 6.63 25.89
C VAL A 773 22.23 6.54 25.13
N VAL A 774 21.21 5.92 25.72
CA VAL A 774 19.91 5.70 25.09
C VAL A 774 18.83 6.39 25.90
N ILE A 775 18.05 7.23 25.22
CA ILE A 775 16.83 7.84 25.74
C ILE A 775 15.66 7.50 24.81
N SER A 776 14.45 7.52 25.37
CA SER A 776 13.21 7.55 24.60
C SER A 776 12.52 8.87 24.90
N GLN A 777 12.04 9.58 23.87
CA GLN A 777 11.29 10.81 24.06
C GLN A 777 10.15 10.98 23.04
N PRO A 778 8.91 11.19 23.52
CA PRO A 778 8.42 10.96 24.88
C PRO A 778 8.81 9.60 25.45
N SER A 779 9.22 9.57 26.71
CA SER A 779 9.75 8.35 27.33
C SER A 779 8.66 7.30 27.46
N ASN A 780 8.86 6.13 26.86
CA ASN A 780 8.20 4.92 27.31
C ASN A 780 8.99 4.38 28.52
N PRO A 781 8.44 4.45 29.75
CA PRO A 781 7.01 4.32 30.07
C PRO A 781 6.26 5.57 30.57
N THR A 782 6.93 6.68 30.89
CA THR A 782 6.32 7.82 31.61
C THR A 782 5.39 8.69 30.76
N GLY A 783 5.61 8.71 29.45
CA GLY A 783 4.88 9.54 28.50
C GLY A 783 5.15 11.03 28.71
N VAL A 784 6.40 11.38 29.02
CA VAL A 784 6.85 12.78 29.09
C VAL A 784 8.06 13.01 28.18
N TYR A 785 8.15 14.19 27.59
CA TYR A 785 9.36 14.63 26.89
C TYR A 785 10.45 14.94 27.91
N VAL A 786 11.72 14.73 27.53
CA VAL A 786 12.86 15.19 28.33
C VAL A 786 12.82 16.72 28.39
N ALA A 787 12.99 17.30 29.58
CA ALA A 787 12.96 18.75 29.73
C ALA A 787 14.10 19.39 28.91
N ARG A 788 13.88 20.62 28.42
CA ARG A 788 14.86 21.29 27.55
C ARG A 788 16.23 21.42 28.22
N GLU A 789 16.25 21.77 29.50
CA GLU A 789 17.47 21.96 30.29
C GLU A 789 18.22 20.63 30.46
N GLU A 790 17.50 19.54 30.71
CA GLU A 790 18.04 18.19 30.81
C GLU A 790 18.58 17.69 29.46
N LEU A 791 17.87 17.98 28.37
CA LEU A 791 18.30 17.62 27.01
C LEU A 791 19.58 18.37 26.63
N VAL A 792 19.70 19.65 27.00
CA VAL A 792 20.94 20.43 26.83
C VAL A 792 22.07 19.88 27.69
N ALA A 793 21.80 19.52 28.95
CA ALA A 793 22.80 18.91 29.83
C ALA A 793 23.32 17.57 29.27
N LEU A 794 22.41 16.74 28.75
CA LEU A 794 22.73 15.48 28.10
C LEU A 794 23.52 15.69 26.80
N ALA A 795 23.12 16.63 25.96
CA ALA A 795 23.83 16.99 24.75
C ALA A 795 25.29 17.39 25.05
N ASN A 796 25.50 18.26 26.05
CA ASN A 796 26.83 18.64 26.50
C ASN A 796 27.64 17.43 26.99
N TYR A 797 27.03 16.58 27.83
CA TYR A 797 27.69 15.36 28.31
C TYR A 797 28.16 14.47 27.16
N VAL A 798 27.29 14.21 26.17
CA VAL A 798 27.60 13.32 25.04
C VAL A 798 28.74 13.86 24.18
N VAL A 799 28.75 15.18 23.93
CA VAL A 799 29.83 15.83 23.18
C VAL A 799 31.15 15.79 23.95
N GLU A 800 31.13 16.14 25.24
CA GLU A 800 32.32 16.15 26.11
C GLU A 800 32.92 14.76 26.28
N GLN A 801 32.08 13.75 26.53
CA GLN A 801 32.50 12.37 26.78
C GLN A 801 32.73 11.55 25.50
N ARG A 802 32.44 12.12 24.33
CA ARG A 802 32.60 11.48 23.01
C ARG A 802 31.86 10.15 22.86
N CYS A 803 30.70 10.01 23.50
CA CYS A 803 29.82 8.87 23.32
C CYS A 803 28.74 9.15 22.26
N LEU A 804 27.97 8.14 21.87
CA LEU A 804 26.80 8.31 20.99
C LEU A 804 25.54 8.57 21.82
N LEU A 805 24.62 9.37 21.29
CA LEU A 805 23.27 9.53 21.84
C LEU A 805 22.26 8.85 20.91
N VAL A 806 21.61 7.81 21.38
CA VAL A 806 20.48 7.17 20.69
C VAL A 806 19.19 7.78 21.25
N SER A 807 18.52 8.58 20.42
CA SER A 807 17.24 9.21 20.72
C SER A 807 16.12 8.41 20.03
N ASP A 808 15.43 7.56 20.78
CA ASP A 808 14.21 6.90 20.32
C ASP A 808 13.03 7.89 20.34
N GLU A 809 12.68 8.39 19.15
CA GLU A 809 11.64 9.38 18.93
C GLU A 809 10.45 8.79 18.19
N ILE A 810 10.16 7.49 18.38
CA ILE A 810 9.01 6.83 17.77
C ILE A 810 7.65 7.45 18.18
N PHE A 811 7.63 8.26 19.24
CA PHE A 811 6.48 9.02 19.73
C PHE A 811 6.65 10.54 19.54
N GLY A 812 7.67 11.00 18.80
CA GLY A 812 8.13 12.40 18.80
C GLY A 812 7.06 13.43 18.43
N LEU A 813 6.15 13.08 17.51
CA LEU A 813 5.00 13.92 17.16
C LEU A 813 3.76 13.67 18.03
N VAL A 814 3.75 12.76 18.99
CA VAL A 814 2.60 12.55 19.89
C VAL A 814 2.72 13.50 21.08
N ASN A 815 2.63 14.82 20.82
CA ASN A 815 2.62 15.85 21.87
C ASN A 815 1.19 16.13 22.32
N LEU A 816 0.90 15.86 23.59
CA LEU A 816 -0.43 15.97 24.19
C LEU A 816 -0.62 17.31 24.91
N THR A 817 0.47 17.95 25.36
CA THR A 817 0.43 19.33 25.89
C THR A 817 0.11 20.34 24.79
N SER A 818 0.66 20.14 23.59
CA SER A 818 0.46 20.98 22.41
C SER A 818 -0.04 20.15 21.23
N PRO A 819 -1.37 19.91 21.12
CA PRO A 819 -1.94 19.09 20.06
C PRO A 819 -1.66 19.59 18.64
N THR A 820 -1.35 20.88 18.47
CA THR A 820 -1.02 21.50 17.18
C THR A 820 0.48 21.52 16.89
N ALA A 821 1.33 20.90 17.72
CA ALA A 821 2.77 20.89 17.50
C ALA A 821 3.16 20.24 16.17
N GLU A 822 3.89 20.95 15.32
CA GLU A 822 4.39 20.43 14.04
C GLU A 822 5.87 19.99 14.12
N THR A 823 6.55 20.31 15.23
CA THR A 823 7.97 20.03 15.43
C THR A 823 8.24 19.23 16.70
N VAL A 824 9.41 18.59 16.76
CA VAL A 824 9.90 17.77 17.88
C VAL A 824 11.14 18.42 18.48
N HIS A 825 11.20 18.55 19.80
CA HIS A 825 12.39 18.98 20.52
C HIS A 825 13.43 17.85 20.60
N SER A 826 14.03 17.52 19.45
CA SER A 826 15.05 16.46 19.31
C SER A 826 16.45 16.95 19.68
N PRO A 827 17.41 16.11 20.13
CA PRO A 827 18.77 16.55 20.42
C PRO A 827 19.46 17.21 19.23
N VAL A 828 19.10 16.82 18.00
CA VAL A 828 19.67 17.42 16.77
C VAL A 828 19.23 18.85 16.54
N THR A 829 18.12 19.29 17.15
CA THR A 829 17.69 20.70 17.13
C THR A 829 18.59 21.60 17.98
N LEU A 830 19.41 21.01 18.87
CA LEU A 830 20.32 21.73 19.75
C LEU A 830 21.68 22.02 19.09
N GLU A 831 21.90 21.68 17.82
CA GLU A 831 23.18 21.89 17.13
C GLU A 831 23.72 23.33 17.27
N GLY A 832 22.85 24.34 17.22
CA GLY A 832 23.25 25.74 17.42
C GLY A 832 23.63 26.10 18.86
N ALA A 833 23.10 25.40 19.86
CA ALA A 833 23.37 25.64 21.28
C ALA A 833 24.50 24.75 21.82
N VAL A 834 24.63 23.53 21.30
CA VAL A 834 25.66 22.55 21.65
C VAL A 834 26.28 21.99 20.36
N PRO A 835 27.24 22.71 19.74
CA PRO A 835 27.87 22.30 18.50
C PRO A 835 28.47 20.88 18.58
N GLY A 836 28.23 20.07 17.56
CA GLY A 836 28.70 18.69 17.47
C GLY A 836 27.73 17.64 18.02
N VAL A 837 26.64 18.03 18.70
CA VAL A 837 25.65 17.08 19.22
C VAL A 837 25.02 16.23 18.12
N GLY A 838 24.67 16.82 16.97
CA GLY A 838 24.01 16.07 15.90
C GLY A 838 24.95 15.12 15.16
N ALA A 839 26.27 15.36 15.18
CA ALA A 839 27.25 14.38 14.71
C ALA A 839 27.37 13.15 15.64
N ARG A 840 26.91 13.28 16.89
CA ARG A 840 26.92 12.25 17.93
C ARG A 840 25.55 11.61 18.15
N THR A 841 24.50 12.12 17.49
CA THR A 841 23.12 11.68 17.71
C THR A 841 22.68 10.71 16.62
N VAL A 842 22.04 9.63 17.05
CA VAL A 842 21.28 8.68 16.24
C VAL A 842 19.80 8.90 16.59
N VAL A 843 18.99 9.30 15.63
CA VAL A 843 17.54 9.49 15.82
C VAL A 843 16.81 8.29 15.24
N LEU A 844 15.87 7.73 16.01
CA LEU A 844 15.00 6.65 15.56
C LEU A 844 13.55 7.12 15.49
N GLY A 845 12.81 6.63 14.49
CA GLY A 845 11.38 6.86 14.40
C GLY A 845 10.74 5.94 13.36
N GLY A 846 9.45 6.15 13.07
CA GLY A 846 8.71 5.25 12.17
C GLY A 846 7.21 5.48 12.20
N LEU A 847 6.47 4.53 11.64
CA LEU A 847 5.01 4.68 11.47
C LEU A 847 4.17 4.17 12.64
N SER A 848 4.79 3.38 13.50
CA SER A 848 4.14 2.51 14.45
C SER A 848 3.21 3.17 15.45
N LYS A 849 3.49 4.42 15.87
CA LYS A 849 2.82 5.06 17.01
C LYS A 849 2.16 6.38 16.62
N GLU A 850 2.90 7.27 15.96
CA GLU A 850 2.40 8.56 15.47
C GLU A 850 1.28 8.43 14.43
N PHE A 851 1.29 7.35 13.64
CA PHE A 851 0.35 7.13 12.54
C PHE A 851 -0.48 5.85 12.68
N ALA A 852 -0.52 5.26 13.89
CA ALA A 852 -1.28 4.04 14.20
C ALA A 852 -1.04 2.85 13.24
N ALA A 853 0.16 2.78 12.64
CA ALA A 853 0.48 1.81 11.60
C ALA A 853 1.50 0.77 12.07
N GLY A 854 1.29 0.23 13.27
CA GLY A 854 2.16 -0.75 13.91
C GLY A 854 2.42 -2.00 13.05
N GLY A 855 1.33 -2.55 12.49
CA GLY A 855 1.33 -3.74 11.66
C GLY A 855 2.05 -3.61 10.30
N LEU A 856 2.32 -2.38 9.83
CA LEU A 856 3.09 -2.17 8.60
C LEU A 856 4.58 -2.44 8.78
N ARG A 857 5.09 -2.32 10.01
CA ARG A 857 6.50 -2.57 10.33
C ARG A 857 7.41 -1.60 9.56
N VAL A 858 7.31 -0.29 9.79
CA VAL A 858 8.22 0.69 9.18
C VAL A 858 8.93 1.49 10.25
N GLY A 859 10.27 1.43 10.24
CA GLY A 859 11.14 2.24 11.06
C GLY A 859 12.31 2.80 10.26
N TRP A 860 12.88 3.90 10.76
CA TRP A 860 14.07 4.53 10.22
C TRP A 860 15.02 4.95 11.35
N LEU A 861 16.30 4.94 11.03
CA LEU A 861 17.43 5.42 11.83
C LEU A 861 18.13 6.51 11.02
N ALA A 862 18.32 7.68 11.61
CA ALA A 862 19.04 8.79 11.03
C ALA A 862 20.33 9.07 11.82
N SER A 863 21.47 9.12 11.13
CA SER A 863 22.76 9.47 11.74
C SER A 863 23.66 10.19 10.75
N ARG A 864 24.28 11.30 11.19
CA ARG A 864 25.29 12.02 10.40
C ARG A 864 26.60 11.24 10.26
N ASP A 865 26.80 10.17 11.03
CA ASP A 865 27.90 9.23 10.83
C ASP A 865 27.52 8.20 9.75
N ARG A 866 27.92 8.49 8.51
CA ARG A 866 27.67 7.62 7.34
C ARG A 866 28.29 6.23 7.48
N ALA A 867 29.43 6.12 8.16
CA ALA A 867 30.07 4.83 8.39
C ALA A 867 29.28 3.99 9.39
N LEU A 868 28.70 4.63 10.42
CA LEU A 868 27.76 3.97 11.32
C LEU A 868 26.50 3.52 10.58
N ALA A 869 25.87 4.41 9.80
CA ALA A 869 24.68 4.05 9.02
C ALA A 869 24.95 2.89 8.04
N ALA A 870 26.10 2.88 7.38
CA ALA A 870 26.55 1.77 6.53
C ALA A 870 26.73 0.47 7.34
N ALA A 871 27.40 0.53 8.49
CA ALA A 871 27.60 -0.63 9.35
C ALA A 871 26.27 -1.22 9.89
N VAL A 872 25.27 -0.37 10.17
CA VAL A 872 23.93 -0.84 10.54
C VAL A 872 23.25 -1.53 9.36
N ARG A 873 23.33 -0.99 8.13
CA ARG A 873 22.81 -1.67 6.93
C ARG A 873 23.48 -3.03 6.70
N GLU A 874 24.80 -3.09 6.82
CA GLU A 874 25.59 -4.31 6.68
C GLU A 874 25.31 -5.35 7.78
N ALA A 875 24.86 -4.92 8.96
CA ALA A 875 24.38 -5.82 10.00
C ALA A 875 23.08 -6.53 9.64
N GLY A 876 22.33 -6.05 8.63
CA GLY A 876 21.16 -6.73 8.08
C GLY A 876 19.90 -6.60 8.97
N PRO A 877 19.36 -5.39 9.19
CA PRO A 877 18.19 -5.17 10.04
C PRO A 877 16.85 -5.66 9.43
N GLY A 878 16.89 -6.43 8.34
CA GLY A 878 15.74 -6.85 7.55
C GLY A 878 15.43 -5.90 6.40
N VAL A 879 14.65 -6.39 5.43
CA VAL A 879 14.23 -5.64 4.24
C VAL A 879 12.76 -5.22 4.37
N LEU A 880 12.47 -3.94 4.11
CA LEU A 880 11.09 -3.47 4.01
C LEU A 880 10.45 -3.95 2.72
N HIS A 881 9.24 -4.49 2.83
CA HIS A 881 8.42 -4.80 1.66
C HIS A 881 8.15 -3.52 0.85
N LEU A 882 8.23 -3.62 -0.48
CA LEU A 882 8.09 -2.55 -1.45
C LEU A 882 6.75 -1.81 -1.29
N VAL A 883 5.66 -2.56 -1.10
CA VAL A 883 4.33 -1.99 -0.88
C VAL A 883 4.33 -1.11 0.37
N THR A 884 4.86 -1.62 1.47
CA THR A 884 4.95 -0.90 2.73
C THR A 884 5.87 0.32 2.63
N ALA A 885 7.02 0.19 1.95
CA ALA A 885 7.97 1.28 1.77
C ALA A 885 7.39 2.42 0.91
N ARG A 886 6.70 2.09 -0.19
CA ARG A 886 6.01 3.07 -1.04
C ARG A 886 4.85 3.74 -0.31
N ALA A 887 4.07 3.00 0.47
CA ALA A 887 2.99 3.58 1.28
C ALA A 887 3.54 4.57 2.33
N ALA A 888 4.64 4.22 2.98
CA ALA A 888 5.35 5.12 3.89
C ALA A 888 5.89 6.36 3.17
N ALA A 889 6.47 6.19 1.97
CA ALA A 889 6.94 7.32 1.16
C ALA A 889 5.80 8.25 0.75
N TYR A 890 4.64 7.69 0.37
CA TYR A 890 3.45 8.45 0.01
C TYR A 890 2.96 9.32 1.18
N LEU A 891 2.95 8.77 2.41
CA LEU A 891 2.64 9.50 3.64
C LEU A 891 3.65 10.63 3.90
N TYR A 892 4.95 10.33 3.94
CA TYR A 892 6.01 11.30 4.23
C TYR A 892 6.18 12.35 3.13
N ALA A 893 5.76 12.06 1.90
CA ALA A 893 5.72 13.02 0.80
C ALA A 893 4.88 14.27 1.13
N ALA A 894 3.98 14.20 2.12
CA ALA A 894 3.29 15.36 2.67
C ALA A 894 4.23 16.51 3.09
N TYR A 895 5.50 16.23 3.39
CA TYR A 895 6.50 17.20 3.83
C TYR A 895 7.47 17.63 2.73
N VAL A 896 7.35 17.09 1.51
CA VAL A 896 8.26 17.40 0.41
C VAL A 896 7.95 18.78 -0.17
N ARG A 897 9.02 19.56 -0.41
CA ARG A 897 8.96 20.87 -1.04
C ARG A 897 9.67 20.90 -2.38
N SER A 898 9.22 21.78 -3.27
CA SER A 898 9.92 22.14 -4.50
C SER A 898 11.23 22.89 -4.18
N PRO A 899 12.14 23.06 -5.15
CA PRO A 899 13.33 23.91 -4.98
C PRO A 899 13.02 25.35 -4.53
N GLU A 900 11.85 25.87 -4.90
CA GLU A 900 11.34 27.19 -4.54
C GLU A 900 10.71 27.22 -3.13
N GLY A 901 10.68 26.09 -2.42
CA GLY A 901 10.18 25.98 -1.04
C GLY A 901 8.68 25.73 -0.91
N GLN A 902 7.96 25.50 -2.02
CA GLN A 902 6.52 25.24 -1.99
C GLN A 902 6.23 23.76 -1.71
N LEU A 903 5.25 23.44 -0.86
CA LEU A 903 4.84 22.05 -0.62
C LEU A 903 4.31 21.44 -1.92
N LEU A 904 4.88 20.29 -2.34
CA LEU A 904 4.44 19.59 -3.56
C LEU A 904 3.05 18.98 -3.38
N TYR A 905 2.72 18.52 -2.18
CA TYR A 905 1.46 17.83 -1.86
C TYR A 905 0.67 18.57 -0.78
N GLY A 906 0.32 19.84 -1.03
CA GLY A 906 -0.31 20.71 -0.04
C GLY A 906 -1.63 20.18 0.55
N ALA A 907 -2.47 19.52 -0.26
CA ALA A 907 -3.70 18.88 0.23
C ALA A 907 -3.42 17.72 1.18
N ARG A 908 -2.44 16.87 0.83
CA ARG A 908 -1.97 15.75 1.66
C ARG A 908 -1.40 16.24 2.99
N HIS A 909 -0.58 17.30 2.97
CA HIS A 909 -0.05 17.95 4.17
C HIS A 909 -1.16 18.46 5.10
N ARG A 910 -2.15 19.18 4.55
CA ARG A 910 -3.29 19.67 5.33
C ARG A 910 -4.10 18.52 5.96
N SER A 911 -4.39 17.47 5.20
CA SER A 911 -5.10 16.29 5.70
C SER A 911 -4.33 15.63 6.86
N LEU A 912 -3.02 15.41 6.69
CA LEU A 912 -2.19 14.79 7.72
C LEU A 912 -2.11 15.63 9.00
N ARG A 913 -1.98 16.95 8.86
CA ARG A 913 -1.97 17.86 10.03
C ARG A 913 -3.29 17.82 10.79
N THR A 914 -4.42 17.81 10.09
CA THR A 914 -5.75 17.68 10.70
C THR A 914 -5.87 16.36 11.44
N PHE A 915 -5.42 15.25 10.83
CA PHE A 915 -5.38 13.94 11.47
C PHE A 915 -4.56 13.96 12.77
N LEU A 916 -3.31 14.43 12.73
CA LEU A 916 -2.42 14.46 13.89
C LEU A 916 -3.00 15.32 15.02
N THR A 917 -3.57 16.48 14.68
CA THR A 917 -4.19 17.39 15.67
C THR A 917 -5.37 16.72 16.36
N LYS A 918 -6.25 16.05 15.60
CA LYS A 918 -7.39 15.32 16.15
C LYS A 918 -6.94 14.18 17.06
N MET A 919 -6.03 13.34 16.57
CA MET A 919 -5.49 12.20 17.31
C MET A 919 -4.87 12.63 18.64
N ARG A 920 -4.06 13.69 18.67
CA ARG A 920 -3.43 14.19 19.90
C ARG A 920 -4.44 14.73 20.92
N ARG A 921 -5.51 15.41 20.47
CA ARG A 921 -6.58 15.88 21.36
C ARG A 921 -7.30 14.70 22.03
N GLU A 922 -7.70 13.72 21.23
CA GLU A 922 -8.34 12.51 21.74
C GLU A 922 -7.44 11.75 22.72
N LEU A 923 -6.16 11.61 22.40
CA LEU A 923 -5.18 10.98 23.29
C LEU A 923 -4.96 11.78 24.58
N ALA A 924 -4.96 13.11 24.53
CA ALA A 924 -4.83 13.95 25.71
C ALA A 924 -6.02 13.78 26.67
N GLU A 925 -7.25 13.74 26.13
CA GLU A 925 -8.47 13.47 26.91
C GLU A 925 -8.45 12.08 27.53
N LYS A 926 -8.04 11.05 26.76
CA LYS A 926 -7.89 9.67 27.25
C LYS A 926 -6.82 9.55 28.33
N ARG A 927 -5.70 10.25 28.19
CA ARG A 927 -4.64 10.31 29.21
C ARG A 927 -5.18 10.88 30.52
N GLU A 928 -5.92 11.98 30.45
CA GLU A 928 -6.49 12.62 31.64
C GLU A 928 -7.49 11.69 32.34
N LEU A 929 -8.37 11.03 31.58
CA LEU A 929 -9.32 10.05 32.12
C LEU A 929 -8.61 8.92 32.88
N LEU A 930 -7.54 8.36 32.30
CA LEU A 930 -6.78 7.27 32.91
C LEU A 930 -5.94 7.75 34.11
N ALA A 931 -5.36 8.95 34.05
CA ALA A 931 -4.61 9.53 35.15
C ALA A 931 -5.48 9.68 36.42
N GLN A 932 -6.73 10.13 36.25
CA GLN A 932 -7.71 10.21 37.34
C GLN A 932 -8.13 8.85 37.91
N ALA A 933 -7.95 7.76 37.16
CA ALA A 933 -8.28 6.42 37.63
C ALA A 933 -7.16 5.75 38.42
N LEU A 934 -5.90 6.11 38.14
CA LEU A 934 -4.71 5.51 38.75
C LEU A 934 -4.12 6.35 39.91
N SER A 935 -4.34 7.66 39.94
CA SER A 935 -3.80 8.55 40.99
C SER A 935 -4.90 9.16 41.86
N ALA A 936 -4.71 9.17 43.19
CA ALA A 936 -5.56 9.90 44.13
C ALA A 936 -5.28 11.41 44.11
N ASP A 937 -4.03 11.80 43.82
CA ASP A 937 -3.62 13.17 43.57
C ASP A 937 -3.60 13.37 42.05
N GLY A 938 -4.66 13.94 41.47
CA GLY A 938 -4.91 13.96 40.02
C GLY A 938 -3.91 14.73 39.13
N ARG A 939 -2.61 14.76 39.42
CA ARG A 939 -1.56 15.34 38.56
C ARG A 939 -0.28 14.49 38.61
N SER A 940 0.21 14.13 37.42
CA SER A 940 1.56 13.57 37.22
C SER A 940 2.60 14.44 37.91
N SER A 941 3.42 13.86 38.80
CA SER A 941 4.55 14.54 39.44
C SER A 941 5.77 14.70 38.53
N ASP A 942 5.75 14.11 37.33
CA ASP A 942 6.84 14.19 36.36
C ASP A 942 6.86 15.56 35.66
N ALA A 943 8.02 16.22 35.67
CA ALA A 943 8.26 17.48 34.96
C ALA A 943 8.35 17.26 33.44
N GLY A 944 7.92 18.24 32.64
CA GLY A 944 7.99 18.23 31.18
C GLY A 944 6.64 18.13 30.48
N ASP A 945 6.66 18.23 29.15
CA ASP A 945 5.45 18.12 28.32
C ASP A 945 4.95 16.67 28.25
N ALA A 946 3.64 16.48 28.29
CA ALA A 946 3.02 15.16 28.14
C ALA A 946 3.04 14.69 26.68
N GLY A 947 3.34 13.41 26.49
CA GLY A 947 3.39 12.79 25.17
C GLY A 947 3.23 11.27 25.16
N GLY A 948 3.35 10.69 23.97
CA GLY A 948 3.27 9.24 23.79
C GLY A 948 1.87 8.66 24.00
N LEU A 949 1.80 7.37 24.34
CA LEU A 949 0.55 6.60 24.43
C LEU A 949 0.26 6.06 25.84
N PHE A 950 1.12 6.41 26.79
CA PHE A 950 1.13 5.83 28.13
C PHE A 950 1.38 6.90 29.19
N LEU A 951 0.99 6.58 30.42
CA LEU A 951 1.47 7.25 31.61
C LEU A 951 1.96 6.18 32.60
N ALA A 952 2.92 6.55 33.45
CA ALA A 952 3.45 5.64 34.46
C ALA A 952 3.51 6.33 35.82
N PRO A 953 2.36 6.53 36.50
CA PRO A 953 2.33 7.23 37.77
C PRO A 953 3.00 6.35 38.84
N ARG A 954 3.50 6.99 39.90
CA ARG A 954 3.92 6.28 41.11
C ARG A 954 2.68 5.81 41.87
N MET A 955 2.64 4.54 42.24
CA MET A 955 1.50 3.89 42.90
C MET A 955 1.63 3.90 44.44
N THR A 956 2.22 4.95 45.01
CA THR A 956 2.50 5.06 46.46
C THR A 956 1.24 4.98 47.33
N SER A 957 0.08 5.36 46.81
CA SER A 957 -1.21 5.27 47.50
C SER A 957 -1.76 3.83 47.60
N TRP A 958 -1.35 2.94 46.68
CA TRP A 958 -1.79 1.55 46.61
C TRP A 958 -0.76 0.59 47.20
N LEU A 959 0.52 0.81 46.91
CA LEU A 959 1.62 -0.03 47.41
C LEU A 959 1.61 -0.06 48.95
N GLY A 960 1.76 -1.26 49.51
CA GLY A 960 1.71 -1.50 50.95
C GLY A 960 0.30 -1.65 51.54
N ARG A 961 -0.77 -1.28 50.84
CA ARG A 961 -2.17 -1.53 51.26
C ARG A 961 -2.51 -3.02 51.17
N VAL A 962 -3.57 -3.43 51.86
CA VAL A 962 -4.04 -4.82 51.90
C VAL A 962 -5.43 -4.91 51.28
N VAL A 963 -5.62 -5.87 50.37
CA VAL A 963 -6.93 -6.22 49.80
C VAL A 963 -7.13 -7.72 49.97
N GLU A 964 -8.23 -8.12 50.64
CA GLU A 964 -8.57 -9.52 50.88
C GLU A 964 -7.41 -10.35 51.48
N GLY A 965 -6.67 -9.75 52.42
CA GLY A 965 -5.53 -10.40 53.07
C GLY A 965 -4.22 -10.40 52.26
N VAL A 966 -4.21 -9.88 51.03
CA VAL A 966 -3.01 -9.75 50.19
C VAL A 966 -2.45 -8.34 50.28
N ARG A 967 -1.19 -8.20 50.72
CA ARG A 967 -0.47 -6.92 50.69
C ARG A 967 0.03 -6.62 49.27
N LEU A 968 -0.25 -5.43 48.77
CA LEU A 968 0.21 -4.98 47.45
C LEU A 968 1.70 -4.64 47.47
N THR A 969 2.47 -5.25 46.58
CA THR A 969 3.91 -5.03 46.35
C THR A 969 4.16 -4.71 44.88
N PRO A 970 5.29 -4.10 44.51
CA PRO A 970 5.65 -3.87 43.11
C PRO A 970 5.52 -5.10 42.20
N GLU A 971 5.82 -6.28 42.73
CA GLU A 971 5.86 -7.55 42.01
C GLU A 971 4.47 -8.15 41.81
N ASN A 972 3.58 -8.04 42.80
CA ASN A 972 2.27 -8.67 42.74
C ASN A 972 1.16 -7.74 42.23
N LEU A 973 1.41 -6.42 42.20
CA LEU A 973 0.39 -5.42 41.92
C LEU A 973 -0.36 -5.65 40.59
N PRO A 974 0.31 -5.90 39.44
CA PRO A 974 -0.40 -6.15 38.18
C PRO A 974 -1.34 -7.35 38.25
N ARG A 975 -0.90 -8.45 38.88
CA ARG A 975 -1.71 -9.67 39.03
C ARG A 975 -2.93 -9.41 39.91
N VAL A 976 -2.73 -8.77 41.07
CA VAL A 976 -3.84 -8.49 42.00
C VAL A 976 -4.85 -7.53 41.38
N VAL A 977 -4.39 -6.52 40.63
CA VAL A 977 -5.28 -5.62 39.88
C VAL A 977 -6.08 -6.40 38.84
N TYR A 978 -5.44 -7.25 38.04
CA TYR A 978 -6.14 -8.08 37.05
C TYR A 978 -7.19 -8.99 37.69
N GLU A 979 -6.86 -9.69 38.78
CA GLU A 979 -7.78 -10.59 39.49
C GLU A 979 -9.05 -9.87 40.00
N HIS A 980 -8.96 -8.57 40.31
CA HIS A 980 -10.09 -7.79 40.83
C HIS A 980 -10.83 -6.96 39.78
N THR A 981 -10.18 -6.67 38.64
CA THR A 981 -10.69 -5.67 37.67
C THR A 981 -10.72 -6.19 36.24
N HIS A 982 -10.11 -7.33 35.95
CA HIS A 982 -9.83 -7.79 34.59
C HIS A 982 -9.02 -6.78 33.74
N VAL A 983 -8.39 -5.78 34.38
CA VAL A 983 -7.53 -4.79 33.72
C VAL A 983 -6.07 -5.18 33.90
N VAL A 984 -5.31 -5.21 32.81
CA VAL A 984 -3.88 -5.57 32.82
C VAL A 984 -3.02 -4.33 32.70
N LEU A 985 -2.01 -4.24 33.57
CA LEU A 985 -1.03 -3.14 33.65
C LEU A 985 0.40 -3.72 33.63
N ASN A 986 1.43 -2.91 33.36
CA ASN A 986 2.82 -3.33 33.58
C ASN A 986 3.33 -2.82 34.92
N GLY A 987 3.89 -3.72 35.73
CA GLY A 987 4.42 -3.39 37.06
C GLY A 987 5.77 -2.67 37.04
N GLY A 988 6.23 -2.27 38.23
CA GLY A 988 7.46 -1.51 38.41
C GLY A 988 8.73 -2.19 37.88
N PRO A 989 8.95 -3.51 38.12
CA PRO A 989 10.09 -4.23 37.55
C PRO A 989 10.18 -4.17 36.02
N TRP A 990 9.02 -4.12 35.34
CA TRP A 990 8.96 -3.98 33.88
C TRP A 990 9.35 -2.56 33.43
N CYS A 991 9.06 -1.53 34.25
CA CYS A 991 9.36 -0.12 33.98
C CYS A 991 10.78 0.30 34.36
N SER A 992 11.56 -0.59 34.97
CA SER A 992 12.84 -0.26 35.65
C SER A 992 12.69 0.79 36.77
N ASP A 993 11.51 0.87 37.40
CA ASP A 993 11.21 1.69 38.58
C ASP A 993 10.15 0.98 39.43
N PRO A 994 10.49 0.40 40.60
CA PRO A 994 9.58 -0.42 41.41
C PRO A 994 8.28 0.29 41.83
N GLU A 995 8.26 1.61 41.93
CA GLU A 995 7.10 2.33 42.41
C GLU A 995 6.09 2.68 41.31
N ARG A 996 6.43 2.45 40.04
CA ARG A 996 5.61 2.87 38.90
C ARG A 996 4.80 1.73 38.30
N VAL A 997 3.69 2.09 37.67
CA VAL A 997 2.92 1.18 36.83
C VAL A 997 2.65 1.83 35.49
N ARG A 998 3.06 1.19 34.39
CA ARG A 998 2.74 1.71 33.06
C ARG A 998 1.34 1.26 32.63
N ALA A 999 0.55 2.24 32.20
CA ALA A 999 -0.75 2.03 31.58
C ALA A 999 -0.87 2.77 30.24
N VAL A 1000 -1.43 2.11 29.24
CA VAL A 1000 -1.65 2.62 27.89
C VAL A 1000 -3.09 3.12 27.78
N PHE A 1001 -3.27 4.29 27.16
CA PHE A 1001 -4.60 4.91 26.97
C PHE A 1001 -5.03 4.96 25.50
N SER A 1002 -4.18 4.54 24.56
CA SER A 1002 -4.46 4.55 23.11
C SER A 1002 -5.32 3.38 22.63
N ILE A 1003 -6.34 3.03 23.40
CA ILE A 1003 -7.34 1.99 23.10
C ILE A 1003 -8.71 2.63 22.80
N PRO A 1004 -9.72 1.88 22.32
CA PRO A 1004 -11.07 2.40 22.12
C PRO A 1004 -11.65 3.05 23.38
N GLN A 1005 -12.35 4.18 23.21
CA GLN A 1005 -12.84 5.02 24.32
C GLN A 1005 -13.70 4.24 25.31
N GLU A 1006 -14.60 3.40 24.82
CA GLU A 1006 -15.51 2.59 25.64
C GLU A 1006 -14.75 1.59 26.52
N LYS A 1007 -13.75 0.89 25.95
CA LYS A 1007 -12.90 -0.02 26.69
C LYS A 1007 -12.09 0.71 27.76
N LEU A 1008 -11.55 1.89 27.43
CA LEU A 1008 -10.82 2.71 28.40
C LEU A 1008 -11.71 3.20 29.54
N ALA A 1009 -12.92 3.66 29.24
CA ALA A 1009 -13.88 4.11 30.25
C ALA A 1009 -14.23 2.96 31.23
N LYS A 1010 -14.51 1.77 30.69
CA LYS A 1010 -14.75 0.54 31.48
C LYS A 1010 -13.55 0.20 32.37
N ALA A 1011 -12.32 0.27 31.84
CA ALA A 1011 -11.13 0.04 32.65
C ALA A 1011 -10.96 1.10 33.76
N CYS A 1012 -11.18 2.38 33.44
CA CYS A 1012 -11.06 3.47 34.41
C CYS A 1012 -12.07 3.35 35.55
N GLU A 1013 -13.32 2.97 35.25
CA GLU A 1013 -14.35 2.71 36.26
C GLU A 1013 -13.90 1.62 37.25
N ARG A 1014 -13.39 0.51 36.73
CA ARG A 1014 -12.95 -0.62 37.56
C ARG A 1014 -11.71 -0.31 38.39
N LEU A 1015 -10.76 0.42 37.82
CA LEU A 1015 -9.57 0.88 38.53
C LEU A 1015 -9.94 1.85 39.67
N LYS A 1016 -10.89 2.77 39.43
CA LYS A 1016 -11.43 3.67 40.47
C LYS A 1016 -12.11 2.89 41.59
N ALA A 1017 -12.96 1.91 41.25
CA ALA A 1017 -13.63 1.05 42.22
C ALA A 1017 -12.63 0.25 43.07
N PHE A 1018 -11.59 -0.30 42.43
CA PHE A 1018 -10.50 -1.00 43.13
C PHE A 1018 -9.73 -0.06 44.07
N GLY A 1019 -9.37 1.14 43.60
CA GLY A 1019 -8.73 2.17 44.43
C GLY A 1019 -9.57 2.56 45.66
N ALA A 1020 -10.89 2.69 45.51
CA ALA A 1020 -11.80 2.98 46.62
C ALA A 1020 -11.86 1.83 47.65
N LYS A 1021 -11.82 0.57 47.20
CA LYS A 1021 -11.75 -0.62 48.09
C LYS A 1021 -10.50 -0.60 48.96
N LEU A 1022 -9.36 -0.13 48.43
CA LEU A 1022 -8.10 0.00 49.19
C LEU A 1022 -8.14 1.08 50.28
N GLN A 1023 -9.00 2.09 50.13
CA GLN A 1023 -9.17 3.15 51.14
C GLN A 1023 -10.10 2.72 52.30
N GLN A 1024 -10.99 1.76 52.07
CA GLN A 1024 -11.95 1.28 53.08
C GLN A 1024 -11.39 0.14 53.96
N GLY A 1025 -10.37 -0.57 53.48
CA GLY A 1025 -9.73 -1.71 54.16
C GLY A 1025 -8.46 -1.37 54.96
N SER A 1026 -8.19 -0.09 55.22
CA SER A 1026 -6.97 0.39 55.90
C SER A 1026 -7.13 0.52 57.41
#